data_AF-A0AAW5URD7-F1
#
_entry.id   AF-A0AAW5URD7-F1
#
_cell.length_a   1.000
_cell.length_b   1.000
_cell.length_c   1.000
_cell.angle_alpha   90.00
_cell.angle_beta   90.00
_cell.angle_gamma   90.00
#
_symmetry.space_group_name_H-M   'P 1'
#
loop_
_entity.id
_entity.type
_entity.pdbx_description
1 polymer ?
#
loop_
_entity_poly.entity_id
_entity_poly.type
_entity_poly.pdbx_seq_one_letter_code
_entity_poly.pdbx_strand_id
1 'polypeptide(L)'
;MIYRRLNVNLTQYCKEERLIYVLREYYEQIVGIEKDYRLSKVSQVAAFMYGMDGIHIHYGDGLQEMSGIQDHTFSVLVANPPYSVSGFLETLPEEDRERYTLNNYISNIEKNNSIETFFIERAAQLLKSGGVAAIVLPASVLSGTGLYMYTREILLKNFDVVGICCFDKKTFGQTSTRTITLFLRRKDLEPDFAKHLDNRIESWFTGNTSDDTYYKDSDKINSYIERMGYKKEDYRKFLNGELTESFMESEMVKDYLKALNIKKQTSNANSIGLNSRAKKVRDEAQKFIKSRSYKDLTPAGKLQEELRFTLRFIREIEKEMLNYFLLAASNPQPVLLVQSPTDKDQEKSFLGYEWSNRKGDEGIHYLNTGKLKKASSDDEDADDDTIRQIKGVNGISTPLFNPMDINDVSKINSLVRANFNKENLELNEGISKFVSMGNLVDMMDFSRVIFTKEIKTSFLTKQIFFDDEKFEMKALATIATFIQRGKNPVYGEEGIQVIKSGQARGGIEFDFSKVYFATNYDSEDKRILKKGDILINSTGVGTAGRVTLFDLNGKYAVDNHITILRTKNGVDNLYVFYTLAYGIGFKNIEAMAAGTSGQIELSVSTIQNIKIPLPPIDIQKKIVEECEKIDQVVTKNKEMIREMQTNMEAIISSLEGLCQPLKTIMCYGKERISYSAITPETYVSTDNMEQNCEGIVPYNGTPNVNTIVAYQKGDILLSNIRPYLKKLWLANCNGGCSPDVLVLHNNRPAQVDSSFIYYSLRRQGFFDFIMSDIKGMKMPRGKKETIEKFEIILPSLDKQKEVVEKMSKIDEEISKAKQYVANAYSAKQAILDKYLK
;
A
#
# COMPACT_ATOMS: atom_id res chain seq x y z
N MET A 1 10.60 -17.58 -64.67
CA MET A 1 9.74 -16.88 -63.69
C MET A 1 9.00 -17.84 -62.75
N ILE A 2 8.48 -18.98 -63.25
CA ILE A 2 7.81 -20.03 -62.44
C ILE A 2 8.77 -20.71 -61.43
N TYR A 3 10.01 -21.03 -61.82
CA TYR A 3 11.01 -21.63 -60.92
C TYR A 3 11.45 -20.72 -59.75
N ARG A 4 11.46 -19.39 -59.92
CA ARG A 4 11.77 -18.44 -58.83
C ARG A 4 10.61 -18.29 -57.83
N ARG A 5 9.35 -18.37 -58.28
CA ARG A 5 8.17 -18.36 -57.39
C ARG A 5 8.02 -19.67 -56.60
N LEU A 6 8.33 -20.82 -57.22
CA LEU A 6 8.35 -22.11 -56.53
C LEU A 6 9.44 -22.19 -55.45
N ASN A 7 10.66 -21.72 -55.73
CA ASN A 7 11.74 -21.71 -54.73
C ASN A 7 11.49 -20.75 -53.57
N VAL A 8 10.87 -19.58 -53.79
CA VAL A 8 10.55 -18.65 -52.68
C VAL A 8 9.47 -19.25 -51.76
N ASN A 9 8.43 -19.88 -52.33
CA ASN A 9 7.41 -20.58 -51.55
C ASN A 9 7.97 -21.81 -50.83
N LEU A 10 8.82 -22.62 -51.47
CA LEU A 10 9.50 -23.75 -50.82
C LEU A 10 10.45 -23.28 -49.70
N THR A 11 11.17 -22.17 -49.88
CA THR A 11 12.08 -21.66 -48.83
C THR A 11 11.31 -21.06 -47.65
N GLN A 12 10.13 -20.48 -47.89
CA GLN A 12 9.26 -19.95 -46.83
C GLN A 12 8.50 -21.07 -46.12
N TYR A 13 8.00 -22.05 -46.86
CA TYR A 13 7.39 -23.27 -46.31
C TYR A 13 8.41 -24.11 -45.52
N CYS A 14 9.64 -24.28 -46.02
CA CYS A 14 10.71 -24.94 -45.27
C CYS A 14 11.17 -24.12 -44.06
N LYS A 15 11.03 -22.78 -44.05
CA LYS A 15 11.30 -21.94 -42.87
C LYS A 15 10.18 -22.06 -41.84
N GLU A 16 8.92 -22.09 -42.27
CA GLU A 16 7.74 -22.31 -41.43
C GLU A 16 7.75 -23.72 -40.85
N GLU A 17 8.04 -24.76 -41.63
CA GLU A 17 8.24 -26.13 -41.14
C GLU A 17 9.44 -26.24 -40.18
N ARG A 18 10.56 -25.55 -40.45
CA ARG A 18 11.68 -25.49 -39.48
C ARG A 18 11.27 -24.79 -38.19
N LEU A 19 10.49 -23.72 -38.28
CA LEU A 19 10.01 -22.99 -37.10
C LEU A 19 9.05 -23.85 -36.28
N ILE A 20 8.13 -24.57 -36.94
CA ILE A 20 7.21 -25.53 -36.34
C ILE A 20 7.99 -26.65 -35.65
N TYR A 21 9.02 -27.20 -36.31
CA TYR A 21 9.86 -28.25 -35.73
C TYR A 21 10.65 -27.75 -34.51
N VAL A 22 11.23 -26.55 -34.59
CA VAL A 22 11.96 -25.93 -33.47
C VAL A 22 11.02 -25.61 -32.31
N LEU A 23 9.80 -25.10 -32.57
CA LEU A 23 8.82 -24.80 -31.53
C LEU A 23 8.26 -26.06 -30.85
N ARG A 24 8.11 -27.15 -31.61
CA ARG A 24 7.67 -28.44 -31.08
C ARG A 24 8.61 -28.97 -29.99
N GLU A 25 9.93 -28.84 -30.14
CA GLU A 25 10.88 -29.22 -29.09
C GLU A 25 10.64 -28.45 -27.79
N TYR A 26 10.24 -27.17 -27.84
CA TYR A 26 9.87 -26.40 -26.65
C TYR A 26 8.51 -26.82 -26.09
N TYR A 27 7.52 -27.09 -26.95
CA TYR A 27 6.19 -27.56 -26.53
C TYR A 27 6.25 -28.92 -25.84
N GLU A 28 7.11 -29.83 -26.28
CA GLU A 28 7.35 -31.13 -25.65
C GLU A 28 7.91 -31.01 -24.22
N GLN A 29 8.47 -29.85 -23.85
CA GLN A 29 8.92 -29.55 -22.48
C GLN A 29 7.82 -28.93 -21.61
N ILE A 30 6.64 -28.62 -22.16
CA ILE A 30 5.51 -28.05 -21.41
C ILE A 30 4.60 -29.21 -20.96
N VAL A 31 4.49 -29.33 -19.64
CA VAL A 31 3.65 -30.33 -18.98
C VAL A 31 2.58 -29.61 -18.17
N GLY A 32 1.33 -30.01 -18.34
CA GLY A 32 0.20 -29.55 -17.53
C GLY A 32 -0.37 -30.69 -16.69
N ILE A 33 -0.96 -30.36 -15.55
CA ILE A 33 -1.67 -31.30 -14.68
C ILE A 33 -3.03 -30.70 -14.35
N GLU A 34 -4.10 -31.44 -14.60
CA GLU A 34 -5.46 -31.02 -14.30
C GLU A 34 -6.25 -32.18 -13.67
N LYS A 35 -6.90 -31.91 -12.54
CA LYS A 35 -7.64 -32.91 -11.76
C LYS A 35 -9.04 -33.16 -12.33
N ASP A 36 -9.59 -32.24 -13.12
CA ASP A 36 -10.84 -32.47 -13.84
C ASP A 36 -10.60 -33.17 -15.19
N TYR A 37 -11.24 -34.33 -15.37
CA TYR A 37 -11.05 -35.14 -16.58
C TYR A 37 -11.48 -34.41 -17.85
N ARG A 38 -12.57 -33.64 -17.81
CA ARG A 38 -13.07 -32.94 -19.00
C ARG A 38 -12.16 -31.76 -19.33
N LEU A 39 -11.77 -30.96 -18.33
CA LEU A 39 -10.87 -29.83 -18.53
C LEU A 39 -9.49 -30.26 -19.01
N SER A 40 -8.93 -31.37 -18.51
CA SER A 40 -7.65 -31.90 -18.99
C SER A 40 -7.72 -32.27 -20.48
N LYS A 41 -8.78 -32.96 -20.93
CA LYS A 41 -8.97 -33.33 -22.34
C LYS A 41 -9.23 -32.10 -23.21
N VAL A 42 -10.06 -31.17 -22.76
CA VAL A 42 -10.32 -29.92 -23.50
C VAL A 42 -9.03 -29.11 -23.65
N SER A 43 -8.22 -29.00 -22.60
CA SER A 43 -6.95 -28.27 -22.64
C SER A 43 -5.94 -28.93 -23.60
N GLN A 44 -5.87 -30.27 -23.60
CA GLN A 44 -5.02 -31.02 -24.53
C GLN A 44 -5.45 -30.82 -25.99
N VAL A 45 -6.75 -30.88 -26.27
CA VAL A 45 -7.30 -30.67 -27.62
C VAL A 45 -7.10 -29.21 -28.05
N ALA A 46 -7.31 -28.25 -27.15
CA ALA A 46 -7.07 -26.84 -27.44
C ALA A 46 -5.61 -26.58 -27.80
N ALA A 47 -4.66 -27.11 -27.04
CA ALA A 47 -3.23 -26.99 -27.35
C ALA A 47 -2.91 -27.50 -28.77
N PHE A 48 -3.46 -28.67 -29.13
CA PHE A 48 -3.33 -29.23 -30.48
C PHE A 48 -3.96 -28.30 -31.55
N MET A 49 -5.19 -27.82 -31.34
CA MET A 49 -5.88 -26.93 -32.28
C MET A 49 -5.15 -25.60 -32.51
N TYR A 50 -4.42 -25.10 -31.50
CA TYR A 50 -3.60 -23.89 -31.61
C TYR A 50 -2.18 -24.15 -32.15
N GLY A 51 -1.90 -25.35 -32.67
CA GLY A 51 -0.60 -25.71 -33.24
C GLY A 51 0.52 -25.85 -32.21
N MET A 52 0.16 -26.06 -30.93
CA MET A 52 1.10 -26.32 -29.84
C MET A 52 1.31 -27.83 -29.67
N ASP A 53 1.61 -28.50 -30.79
CA ASP A 53 1.85 -29.93 -30.83
C ASP A 53 3.03 -30.30 -29.92
N GLY A 54 2.84 -31.28 -29.04
CA GLY A 54 3.84 -31.74 -28.10
C GLY A 54 3.60 -31.36 -26.64
N ILE A 55 2.69 -30.42 -26.33
CA ILE A 55 2.29 -30.16 -24.92
C ILE A 55 1.58 -31.40 -24.37
N HIS A 56 1.94 -31.83 -23.16
CA HIS A 56 1.33 -32.99 -22.48
C HIS A 56 0.54 -32.55 -21.25
N ILE A 57 -0.79 -32.71 -21.28
CA ILE A 57 -1.70 -32.44 -20.16
C ILE A 57 -2.09 -33.75 -19.49
N HIS A 58 -1.58 -33.98 -18.29
CA HIS A 58 -1.88 -35.13 -17.45
C HIS A 58 -3.20 -34.92 -16.71
N TYR A 59 -4.05 -35.94 -16.74
CA TYR A 59 -5.20 -36.03 -15.84
C TYR A 59 -4.73 -36.65 -14.52
N GLY A 60 -4.81 -35.92 -13.42
CA GLY A 60 -4.35 -36.42 -12.13
C GLY A 60 -4.37 -35.37 -11.02
N ASP A 61 -4.14 -35.82 -9.79
CA ASP A 61 -3.92 -34.92 -8.67
C ASP A 61 -2.48 -34.40 -8.69
N GLY A 62 -2.29 -33.08 -8.74
CA GLY A 62 -0.97 -32.46 -8.78
C GLY A 62 -0.07 -32.75 -7.59
N LEU A 63 -0.61 -33.32 -6.51
CA LEU A 63 0.17 -33.75 -5.35
C LEU A 63 0.69 -35.20 -5.45
N GLN A 64 0.22 -35.99 -6.40
CA GLN A 64 0.66 -37.38 -6.61
C GLN A 64 1.95 -37.47 -7.44
N GLU A 65 2.69 -38.55 -7.26
CA GLU A 65 3.72 -38.95 -8.20
C GLU A 65 3.10 -39.34 -9.55
N MET A 66 3.69 -38.86 -10.65
CA MET A 66 3.21 -39.10 -12.00
C MET A 66 4.36 -39.49 -12.91
N SER A 67 4.15 -40.55 -13.68
CA SER A 67 5.10 -40.97 -14.71
C SER A 67 5.34 -39.84 -15.72
N GLY A 68 6.61 -39.55 -15.99
CA GLY A 68 7.03 -38.45 -16.87
C GLY A 68 7.24 -37.10 -16.16
N ILE A 69 6.95 -36.99 -14.87
CA ILE A 69 7.17 -35.77 -14.08
C ILE A 69 8.27 -36.03 -13.05
N GLN A 70 9.48 -35.54 -13.33
CA GLN A 70 10.64 -35.77 -12.48
C GLN A 70 10.92 -34.55 -11.57
N ASP A 71 11.17 -34.81 -10.29
CA ASP A 71 11.58 -33.80 -9.33
C ASP A 71 12.90 -33.13 -9.75
N HIS A 72 13.07 -31.85 -9.39
CA HIS A 72 14.27 -31.04 -9.66
C HIS A 72 14.66 -30.86 -11.14
N THR A 73 13.70 -30.96 -12.06
CA THR A 73 13.97 -30.81 -13.51
C THR A 73 13.37 -29.54 -14.13
N PHE A 74 12.31 -28.99 -13.54
CA PHE A 74 11.57 -27.89 -14.16
C PHE A 74 12.25 -26.53 -13.92
N SER A 75 12.30 -25.72 -14.98
CA SER A 75 12.87 -24.36 -14.93
C SER A 75 11.83 -23.29 -14.61
N VAL A 76 10.56 -23.56 -14.92
CA VAL A 76 9.43 -22.62 -14.76
C VAL A 76 8.25 -23.41 -14.22
N LEU A 77 7.57 -22.87 -13.21
CA LEU A 77 6.33 -23.41 -12.66
C LEU A 77 5.29 -22.30 -12.55
N VAL A 78 4.11 -22.53 -13.12
CA VAL A 78 2.95 -21.64 -12.95
C VAL A 78 1.81 -22.47 -12.39
N ALA A 79 1.22 -22.02 -11.29
CA ALA A 79 0.17 -22.79 -10.63
C ALA A 79 -0.92 -21.90 -10.03
N ASN A 80 -2.16 -22.35 -10.17
CA ASN A 80 -3.34 -21.82 -9.48
C ASN A 80 -3.99 -22.96 -8.68
N PRO A 81 -3.36 -23.39 -7.56
CA PRO A 81 -3.86 -24.50 -6.77
C PRO A 81 -5.25 -24.20 -6.17
N PRO A 82 -6.06 -25.23 -5.89
CA PRO A 82 -7.31 -25.05 -5.16
C PRO A 82 -7.05 -24.61 -3.71
N TYR A 83 -8.04 -23.99 -3.06
CA TYR A 83 -7.94 -23.50 -1.69
C TYR A 83 -8.89 -24.23 -0.76
N SER A 84 -8.47 -24.47 0.49
CA SER A 84 -9.37 -24.90 1.57
C SER A 84 -10.17 -26.19 1.26
N VAL A 85 -9.56 -27.16 0.56
CA VAL A 85 -10.20 -28.44 0.19
C VAL A 85 -10.12 -29.42 1.37
N SER A 86 -11.21 -29.57 2.11
CA SER A 86 -11.29 -30.50 3.24
C SER A 86 -11.09 -31.95 2.82
N GLY A 87 -10.34 -32.73 3.61
CA GLY A 87 -10.17 -34.17 3.41
C GLY A 87 -9.30 -34.55 2.19
N PHE A 88 -8.63 -33.60 1.54
CA PHE A 88 -7.86 -33.90 0.32
C PHE A 88 -6.77 -34.95 0.52
N LEU A 89 -6.20 -35.04 1.73
CA LEU A 89 -5.20 -36.04 2.08
C LEU A 89 -5.76 -37.47 2.12
N GLU A 90 -7.07 -37.65 2.32
CA GLU A 90 -7.71 -38.97 2.21
C GLU A 90 -7.70 -39.49 0.78
N THR A 91 -7.58 -38.58 -0.20
CA THR A 91 -7.50 -38.92 -1.62
C THR A 91 -6.08 -39.24 -2.09
N LEU A 92 -5.07 -39.09 -1.21
CA LEU A 92 -3.67 -39.36 -1.52
C LEU A 92 -3.20 -40.69 -0.87
N PRO A 93 -2.56 -41.58 -1.64
CA PRO A 93 -1.86 -42.75 -1.11
C PRO A 93 -0.89 -42.38 0.02
N GLU A 94 -0.64 -43.30 0.94
CA GLU A 94 0.29 -43.06 2.06
C GLU A 94 1.71 -42.75 1.57
N GLU A 95 2.19 -43.47 0.55
CA GLU A 95 3.49 -43.26 -0.09
C GLU A 95 3.65 -41.83 -0.62
N ASP A 96 2.62 -41.29 -1.28
CA ASP A 96 2.61 -39.89 -1.75
C ASP A 96 2.61 -38.90 -0.59
N ARG A 97 1.86 -39.17 0.49
CA ARG A 97 1.79 -38.29 1.67
C ARG A 97 3.12 -38.21 2.40
N GLU A 98 3.87 -39.31 2.50
CA GLU A 98 5.17 -39.37 3.16
C GLU A 98 6.24 -38.52 2.47
N ARG A 99 6.07 -38.21 1.17
CA ARG A 99 6.97 -37.31 0.43
C ARG A 99 6.91 -35.85 0.89
N TYR A 100 5.86 -35.47 1.62
CA TYR A 100 5.67 -34.11 2.12
C TYR A 100 6.05 -34.01 3.59
N THR A 101 7.05 -33.18 3.89
CA THR A 101 7.47 -32.88 5.27
C THR A 101 6.35 -32.26 6.10
N LEU A 102 5.41 -31.55 5.46
CA LEU A 102 4.21 -31.02 6.10
C LEU A 102 3.33 -32.10 6.75
N ASN A 103 3.38 -33.34 6.25
CA ASN A 103 2.62 -34.47 6.78
C ASN A 103 2.93 -34.74 8.27
N ASN A 104 4.18 -34.45 8.71
CA ASN A 104 4.61 -34.63 10.10
C ASN A 104 3.89 -33.73 11.11
N TYR A 105 3.20 -32.68 10.65
CA TYR A 105 2.53 -31.70 11.51
C TYR A 105 1.02 -31.86 11.55
N ILE A 106 0.49 -32.91 10.93
CA ILE A 106 -0.95 -33.14 10.77
C ILE A 106 -1.44 -34.03 11.89
N SER A 107 -2.39 -33.50 12.66
CA SER A 107 -3.02 -34.24 13.76
C SER A 107 -4.30 -34.96 13.35
N ASN A 108 -4.96 -34.50 12.27
CA ASN A 108 -6.19 -35.09 11.75
C ASN A 108 -6.24 -34.90 10.22
N ILE A 109 -6.22 -36.01 9.49
CA ILE A 109 -6.19 -36.05 8.02
C ILE A 109 -7.53 -35.59 7.44
N GLU A 110 -8.65 -36.11 7.95
CA GLU A 110 -10.02 -35.84 7.48
C GLU A 110 -10.39 -34.35 7.58
N LYS A 111 -9.95 -33.69 8.65
CA LYS A 111 -10.27 -32.28 8.93
C LYS A 111 -9.28 -31.29 8.32
N ASN A 112 -8.18 -31.76 7.74
CA ASN A 112 -7.22 -30.87 7.11
C ASN A 112 -7.81 -30.33 5.80
N ASN A 113 -7.77 -29.02 5.64
CA ASN A 113 -8.26 -28.33 4.45
C ASN A 113 -7.19 -27.48 3.76
N SER A 114 -5.97 -27.41 4.27
CA SER A 114 -4.95 -26.44 3.81
C SER A 114 -4.13 -26.97 2.63
N ILE A 115 -4.79 -27.47 1.59
CA ILE A 115 -4.16 -28.10 0.41
C ILE A 115 -3.13 -27.19 -0.28
N GLU A 116 -3.37 -25.88 -0.28
CA GLU A 116 -2.47 -24.87 -0.86
C GLU A 116 -1.05 -24.90 -0.26
N THR A 117 -0.91 -25.38 0.98
CA THR A 117 0.40 -25.51 1.66
C THR A 117 1.26 -26.61 1.03
N PHE A 118 0.64 -27.70 0.61
CA PHE A 118 1.31 -28.83 -0.04
C PHE A 118 1.77 -28.47 -1.45
N PHE A 119 1.03 -27.62 -2.16
CA PHE A 119 1.46 -27.14 -3.49
C PHE A 119 2.72 -26.26 -3.44
N ILE A 120 2.97 -25.55 -2.34
CA ILE A 120 4.22 -24.79 -2.14
C ILE A 120 5.40 -25.75 -1.94
N GLU A 121 5.21 -26.80 -1.16
CA GLU A 121 6.21 -27.86 -1.00
C GLU A 121 6.43 -28.62 -2.32
N ARG A 122 5.36 -28.93 -3.04
CA ARG A 122 5.43 -29.59 -4.36
C ARG A 122 6.20 -28.75 -5.36
N ALA A 123 6.01 -27.43 -5.36
CA ALA A 123 6.81 -26.53 -6.19
C ALA A 123 8.31 -26.59 -5.86
N ALA A 124 8.67 -26.73 -4.58
CA ALA A 124 10.07 -26.87 -4.16
C ALA A 124 10.72 -28.19 -4.60
N GLN A 125 9.91 -29.27 -4.65
CA GLN A 125 10.32 -30.59 -5.15
C GLN A 125 10.51 -30.59 -6.67
N LEU A 126 9.61 -29.95 -7.43
CA LEU A 126 9.63 -29.99 -8.90
C LEU A 126 10.72 -29.10 -9.52
N LEU A 127 10.96 -27.93 -8.93
CA LEU A 127 11.88 -26.95 -9.51
C LEU A 127 13.35 -27.33 -9.31
N LYS A 128 14.14 -27.13 -10.37
CA LYS A 128 15.61 -27.20 -10.32
C LYS A 128 16.21 -25.94 -9.71
N SER A 129 17.51 -25.98 -9.34
CA SER A 129 18.26 -24.79 -8.91
C SER A 129 18.08 -23.61 -9.87
N GLY A 130 17.73 -22.43 -9.33
CA GLY A 130 17.48 -21.21 -10.11
C GLY A 130 16.16 -21.18 -10.88
N GLY A 131 15.38 -22.27 -10.88
CA GLY A 131 14.05 -22.32 -11.49
C GLY A 131 13.10 -21.30 -10.87
N VAL A 132 12.13 -20.80 -11.64
CA VAL A 132 11.22 -19.73 -11.20
C VAL A 132 9.78 -20.22 -11.07
N ALA A 133 9.04 -19.64 -10.14
CA ALA A 133 7.64 -19.96 -9.90
C ALA A 133 6.77 -18.72 -9.85
N ALA A 134 5.55 -18.84 -10.37
CA ALA A 134 4.44 -17.92 -10.11
C ALA A 134 3.25 -18.74 -9.59
N ILE A 135 2.90 -18.56 -8.31
CA ILE A 135 1.87 -19.37 -7.65
C ILE A 135 0.79 -18.46 -7.06
N VAL A 136 -0.47 -18.74 -7.41
CA VAL A 136 -1.65 -18.00 -6.93
C VAL A 136 -2.20 -18.69 -5.67
N LEU A 137 -2.16 -18.00 -4.53
CA LEU A 137 -2.40 -18.58 -3.20
C LEU A 137 -3.34 -17.71 -2.36
N PRO A 138 -4.01 -18.25 -1.33
CA PRO A 138 -4.72 -17.40 -0.39
C PRO A 138 -3.73 -16.62 0.48
N ALA A 139 -4.06 -15.37 0.82
CA ALA A 139 -3.21 -14.50 1.63
C ALA A 139 -2.88 -15.10 3.02
N SER A 140 -3.67 -16.06 3.50
CA SER A 140 -3.42 -16.82 4.74
C SER A 140 -2.11 -17.59 4.72
N VAL A 141 -1.52 -17.90 3.56
CA VAL A 141 -0.18 -18.50 3.48
C VAL A 141 0.87 -17.61 4.17
N LEU A 142 0.71 -16.29 4.12
CA LEU A 142 1.68 -15.35 4.68
C LEU A 142 1.51 -15.09 6.19
N SER A 143 0.32 -15.29 6.75
CA SER A 143 0.00 -14.91 8.14
C SER A 143 -0.71 -15.98 8.99
N GLY A 144 -1.26 -17.02 8.37
CA GLY A 144 -2.01 -18.08 9.03
C GLY A 144 -1.17 -18.86 10.05
N THR A 145 -1.82 -19.43 11.06
CA THR A 145 -1.17 -20.25 12.11
C THR A 145 -1.24 -21.74 11.78
N GLY A 146 -0.59 -22.60 12.58
CA GLY A 146 -0.60 -24.05 12.33
C GLY A 146 0.23 -24.42 11.10
N LEU A 147 -0.35 -25.17 10.15
CA LEU A 147 0.37 -25.69 8.98
C LEU A 147 0.99 -24.58 8.11
N TYR A 148 0.32 -23.43 8.00
CA TYR A 148 0.81 -22.25 7.29
C TYR A 148 2.14 -21.72 7.88
N MET A 149 2.38 -21.89 9.18
CA MET A 149 3.67 -21.52 9.78
C MET A 149 4.82 -22.35 9.20
N TYR A 150 4.66 -23.68 9.16
CA TYR A 150 5.65 -24.60 8.59
C TYR A 150 5.79 -24.42 7.08
N THR A 151 4.72 -24.01 6.40
CA THR A 151 4.75 -23.63 4.98
C THR A 151 5.70 -22.46 4.73
N ARG A 152 5.71 -21.46 5.61
CA ARG A 152 6.65 -20.33 5.51
C ARG A 152 8.08 -20.73 5.81
N GLU A 153 8.31 -21.77 6.61
CA GLU A 153 9.64 -22.36 6.79
C GLU A 153 10.15 -22.96 5.48
N ILE A 154 9.30 -23.73 4.78
CA ILE A 154 9.62 -24.28 3.46
C ILE A 154 9.91 -23.16 2.46
N LEU A 155 9.09 -22.10 2.47
CA LEU A 155 9.25 -20.95 1.59
C LEU A 155 10.61 -20.27 1.81
N LEU A 156 10.96 -19.92 3.04
CA LEU A 156 12.21 -19.22 3.38
C LEU A 156 13.45 -20.07 3.13
N LYS A 157 13.37 -21.39 3.34
CA LYS A 157 14.48 -22.33 3.14
C LYS A 157 14.75 -22.59 1.65
N ASN A 158 13.70 -22.71 0.83
CA ASN A 158 13.84 -23.21 -0.53
C ASN A 158 13.75 -22.11 -1.61
N PHE A 159 13.23 -20.93 -1.28
CA PHE A 159 12.99 -19.89 -2.29
C PHE A 159 13.59 -18.54 -1.91
N ASP A 160 14.08 -17.83 -2.92
CA ASP A 160 14.16 -16.38 -2.91
C ASP A 160 12.78 -15.81 -3.25
N VAL A 161 12.30 -14.87 -2.45
CA VAL A 161 11.06 -14.16 -2.72
C VAL A 161 11.39 -12.97 -3.61
N VAL A 162 10.90 -13.01 -4.85
CA VAL A 162 11.13 -11.96 -5.86
C VAL A 162 10.03 -10.93 -5.78
N GLY A 163 8.78 -11.36 -5.62
CA GLY A 163 7.66 -10.43 -5.50
C GLY A 163 6.40 -11.05 -4.95
N ILE A 164 5.53 -10.19 -4.42
CA ILE A 164 4.22 -10.54 -3.87
C ILE A 164 3.20 -9.57 -4.44
N CYS A 165 2.30 -10.06 -5.28
CA CYS A 165 1.12 -9.29 -5.70
C CYS A 165 -0.05 -9.61 -4.80
N CYS A 166 -0.60 -8.61 -4.11
CA CYS A 166 -1.73 -8.74 -3.21
C CYS A 166 -3.01 -8.25 -3.88
N PHE A 167 -4.03 -9.08 -3.89
CA PHE A 167 -5.33 -8.81 -4.52
C PHE A 167 -6.45 -8.76 -3.47
N ASP A 168 -7.43 -7.88 -3.68
CA ASP A 168 -8.60 -7.79 -2.79
C ASP A 168 -9.63 -8.90 -3.09
N LYS A 169 -10.60 -9.04 -2.18
CA LYS A 169 -11.54 -10.16 -2.10
C LYS A 169 -12.41 -10.39 -3.35
N LYS A 170 -12.41 -9.49 -4.33
CA LYS A 170 -13.29 -9.56 -5.50
C LYS A 170 -12.55 -9.86 -6.80
N THR A 171 -11.23 -9.96 -6.75
CA THR A 171 -10.41 -10.15 -7.94
C THR A 171 -10.79 -11.40 -8.74
N PHE A 172 -11.07 -12.54 -8.10
CA PHE A 172 -11.43 -13.78 -8.79
C PHE A 172 -12.94 -14.10 -8.82
N GLY A 173 -13.81 -13.15 -8.43
CA GLY A 173 -15.27 -13.18 -8.63
C GLY A 173 -16.09 -14.22 -7.84
N GLN A 174 -15.64 -15.48 -7.80
CA GLN A 174 -16.34 -16.62 -7.20
C GLN A 174 -15.95 -16.89 -5.74
N THR A 175 -14.86 -16.30 -5.24
CA THR A 175 -14.41 -16.46 -3.86
C THR A 175 -14.32 -15.10 -3.18
N SER A 176 -14.55 -15.06 -1.86
CA SER A 176 -14.32 -13.87 -1.02
C SER A 176 -12.93 -13.87 -0.38
N THR A 177 -12.08 -14.80 -0.79
CA THR A 177 -10.73 -15.00 -0.26
C THR A 177 -9.82 -13.95 -0.86
N ARG A 178 -9.01 -13.30 -0.02
CA ARG A 178 -7.93 -12.45 -0.52
C ARG A 178 -6.85 -13.35 -1.08
N THR A 179 -6.43 -13.05 -2.29
CA THR A 179 -5.46 -13.87 -3.02
C THR A 179 -4.16 -13.11 -3.16
N ILE A 180 -3.06 -13.83 -3.19
CA ILE A 180 -1.75 -13.32 -3.54
C ILE A 180 -1.19 -14.10 -4.72
N THR A 181 -0.30 -13.48 -5.50
CA THR A 181 0.60 -14.20 -6.39
C THR A 181 2.02 -14.07 -5.86
N LEU A 182 2.65 -15.20 -5.58
CA LEU A 182 4.05 -15.28 -5.19
C LEU A 182 4.92 -15.51 -6.41
N PHE A 183 5.89 -14.62 -6.62
CA PHE A 183 6.99 -14.79 -7.57
C PHE A 183 8.22 -15.27 -6.82
N LEU A 184 8.64 -16.50 -7.11
CA LEU A 184 9.68 -17.21 -6.35
C LEU A 184 10.80 -17.65 -7.29
N ARG A 185 12.03 -17.69 -6.78
CA ARG A 185 13.16 -18.37 -7.42
C ARG A 185 13.65 -19.47 -6.50
N ARG A 186 13.79 -20.68 -7.03
CA ARG A 186 14.32 -21.85 -6.32
C ARG A 186 15.79 -21.61 -5.99
N LYS A 187 16.12 -21.65 -4.70
CA LYS A 187 17.50 -21.64 -4.22
C LYS A 187 18.24 -22.89 -4.69
N ASP A 188 19.56 -22.83 -4.74
CA ASP A 188 20.37 -23.97 -5.11
C ASP A 188 20.09 -25.19 -4.22
N LEU A 189 19.96 -26.35 -4.86
CA LEU A 189 19.77 -27.63 -4.16
C LEU A 189 21.06 -28.05 -3.46
N GLU A 190 22.20 -27.82 -4.09
CA GLU A 190 23.53 -28.16 -3.56
C GLU A 190 24.53 -27.02 -3.82
N PRO A 191 25.25 -26.52 -2.79
CA PRO A 191 25.09 -26.89 -1.38
C PRO A 191 23.77 -26.36 -0.79
N ASP A 192 23.11 -27.14 0.08
CA ASP A 192 21.92 -26.70 0.80
C ASP A 192 22.24 -25.53 1.75
N PHE A 193 21.83 -24.33 1.34
CA PHE A 193 22.08 -23.10 2.08
C PHE A 193 21.38 -23.06 3.45
N ALA A 194 20.17 -23.62 3.57
CA ALA A 194 19.46 -23.65 4.85
C ALA A 194 20.17 -24.55 5.85
N LYS A 195 20.62 -25.73 5.40
CA LYS A 195 21.44 -26.65 6.21
C LYS A 195 22.79 -26.03 6.56
N HIS A 196 23.41 -25.28 5.65
CA HIS A 196 24.62 -24.53 5.95
C HIS A 196 24.38 -23.53 7.10
N LEU A 197 23.32 -22.71 7.04
CA LEU A 197 22.98 -21.78 8.12
C LEU A 197 22.68 -22.49 9.44
N ASP A 198 21.96 -23.61 9.43
CA ASP A 198 21.72 -24.43 10.63
C ASP A 198 23.04 -24.84 11.30
N ASN A 199 24.01 -25.32 10.52
CA ASN A 199 25.33 -25.71 11.04
C ASN A 199 26.10 -24.51 11.60
N ARG A 200 26.03 -23.34 10.93
CA ARG A 200 26.69 -22.10 11.38
C ARG A 200 26.11 -21.62 12.71
N ILE A 201 24.80 -21.66 12.86
CA ILE A 201 24.11 -21.27 14.09
C ILE A 201 24.46 -22.23 15.22
N GLU A 202 24.43 -23.54 14.99
CA GLU A 202 24.87 -24.49 16.02
C GLU A 202 26.32 -24.27 16.45
N SER A 203 27.22 -23.97 15.50
CA SER A 203 28.61 -23.61 15.80
C SER A 203 28.70 -22.37 16.71
N TRP A 204 28.02 -21.28 16.37
CA TRP A 204 28.03 -20.07 17.19
C TRP A 204 27.49 -20.29 18.60
N PHE A 205 26.41 -21.07 18.75
CA PHE A 205 25.86 -21.38 20.06
C PHE A 205 26.77 -22.33 20.87
N THR A 206 27.75 -23.00 20.28
CA THR A 206 28.80 -23.70 21.05
C THR A 206 29.99 -22.80 21.40
N GLY A 207 29.94 -21.53 21.00
CA GLY A 207 31.01 -20.54 21.16
C GLY A 207 32.11 -20.65 20.12
N ASN A 208 31.92 -21.49 19.10
CA ASN A 208 32.88 -21.63 18.02
C ASN A 208 32.68 -20.55 16.95
N THR A 209 33.74 -19.77 16.69
CA THR A 209 33.79 -18.70 15.68
C THR A 209 34.94 -18.89 14.70
N SER A 210 35.62 -20.06 14.71
CA SER A 210 36.80 -20.35 13.88
C SER A 210 36.57 -20.12 12.39
N ASP A 211 35.35 -20.36 11.94
CA ASP A 211 34.98 -20.41 10.53
C ASP A 211 34.41 -19.07 10.03
N ASP A 212 34.24 -18.07 10.90
CA ASP A 212 33.64 -16.78 10.56
C ASP A 212 34.43 -16.02 9.49
N THR A 213 35.76 -16.10 9.53
CA THR A 213 36.64 -15.49 8.55
C THR A 213 36.49 -16.12 7.16
N TYR A 214 36.10 -17.39 7.09
CA TYR A 214 35.96 -18.11 5.82
C TYR A 214 34.62 -17.79 5.14
N TYR A 215 33.52 -17.76 5.89
CA TYR A 215 32.18 -17.60 5.34
C TYR A 215 31.67 -16.14 5.30
N LYS A 216 32.39 -15.18 5.91
CA LYS A 216 32.03 -13.74 5.94
C LYS A 216 30.62 -13.46 6.51
N ASP A 217 30.11 -14.35 7.36
CA ASP A 217 28.76 -14.22 7.94
C ASP A 217 28.69 -13.24 9.13
N SER A 218 29.84 -12.74 9.59
CA SER A 218 29.94 -11.89 10.78
C SER A 218 29.09 -10.62 10.67
N ASP A 219 28.89 -10.09 9.46
CA ASP A 219 28.06 -8.91 9.26
C ASP A 219 26.58 -9.22 9.48
N LYS A 220 26.11 -10.39 9.05
CA LYS A 220 24.71 -10.78 9.16
C LYS A 220 24.28 -11.00 10.62
N ILE A 221 25.13 -11.63 11.44
CA ILE A 221 24.86 -11.76 12.88
C ILE A 221 24.92 -10.40 13.59
N ASN A 222 25.82 -9.49 13.18
CA ASN A 222 25.83 -8.14 13.72
C ASN A 222 24.54 -7.38 13.38
N SER A 223 24.04 -7.51 12.15
CA SER A 223 22.75 -6.93 11.75
C SER A 223 21.59 -7.49 12.58
N TYR A 224 21.62 -8.78 12.95
CA TYR A 224 20.62 -9.37 13.84
C TYR A 224 20.70 -8.76 15.25
N ILE A 225 21.90 -8.72 15.85
CA ILE A 225 22.14 -8.13 17.17
C ILE A 225 21.62 -6.69 17.23
N GLU A 226 21.94 -5.90 16.21
CA GLU A 226 21.51 -4.51 16.09
C GLU A 226 19.98 -4.41 15.92
N ARG A 227 19.39 -5.28 15.08
CA ARG A 227 17.92 -5.34 14.87
C ARG A 227 17.18 -5.62 16.16
N MET A 228 17.70 -6.55 16.97
CA MET A 228 17.12 -6.93 18.26
C MET A 228 17.42 -5.92 19.38
N GLY A 229 18.33 -4.97 19.15
CA GLY A 229 18.71 -3.95 20.14
C GLY A 229 19.59 -4.49 21.27
N TYR A 230 20.31 -5.59 21.03
CA TYR A 230 21.25 -6.15 22.00
C TYR A 230 22.60 -5.44 21.96
N LYS A 231 23.30 -5.39 23.09
CA LYS A 231 24.73 -5.05 23.09
C LYS A 231 25.52 -6.21 22.48
N LYS A 232 26.43 -5.90 21.55
CA LYS A 232 27.23 -6.91 20.82
C LYS A 232 28.03 -7.82 21.75
N GLU A 233 28.65 -7.26 22.79
CA GLU A 233 29.42 -8.03 23.77
C GLU A 233 28.55 -8.97 24.60
N ASP A 234 27.39 -8.50 25.04
CA ASP A 234 26.42 -9.29 25.79
C ASP A 234 25.90 -10.46 24.98
N TYR A 235 25.54 -10.24 23.72
CA TYR A 235 25.06 -11.30 22.85
C TYR A 235 26.14 -12.35 22.57
N ARG A 236 27.40 -11.94 22.39
CA ARG A 236 28.53 -12.88 22.22
C ARG A 236 28.77 -13.74 23.46
N LYS A 237 28.67 -13.17 24.65
CA LYS A 237 28.73 -13.92 25.91
C LYS A 237 27.56 -14.89 26.05
N PHE A 238 26.36 -14.48 25.65
CA PHE A 238 25.18 -15.34 25.61
C PHE A 238 25.35 -16.55 24.67
N LEU A 239 25.94 -16.35 23.49
CA LEU A 239 26.28 -17.46 22.58
C LEU A 239 27.22 -18.48 23.25
N ASN A 240 28.16 -18.00 24.07
CA ASN A 240 29.07 -18.83 24.88
C ASN A 240 28.42 -19.42 26.14
N GLY A 241 27.12 -19.19 26.38
CA GLY A 241 26.39 -19.73 27.52
C GLY A 241 26.42 -18.87 28.79
N GLU A 242 26.81 -17.61 28.70
CA GLU A 242 26.84 -16.67 29.83
C GLU A 242 25.70 -15.65 29.75
N LEU A 243 24.92 -15.51 30.83
CA LEU A 243 23.90 -14.45 30.96
C LEU A 243 24.47 -13.29 31.77
N THR A 244 24.79 -12.17 31.10
CA THR A 244 25.22 -10.95 31.79
C THR A 244 24.04 -10.21 32.41
N GLU A 245 24.29 -9.39 33.43
CA GLU A 245 23.25 -8.55 34.04
C GLU A 245 22.60 -7.62 33.00
N SER A 246 23.40 -6.95 32.15
CA SER A 246 22.88 -6.07 31.11
C SER A 246 22.10 -6.80 30.01
N PHE A 247 22.43 -8.05 29.70
CA PHE A 247 21.61 -8.87 28.80
C PHE A 247 20.24 -9.17 29.41
N MET A 248 20.23 -9.55 30.69
CA MET A 248 19.01 -9.87 31.45
C MET A 248 18.07 -8.67 31.62
N GLU A 249 18.61 -7.45 31.57
CA GLU A 249 17.83 -6.21 31.65
C GLU A 249 17.17 -5.78 30.33
N SER A 250 17.54 -6.41 29.20
CA SER A 250 16.98 -6.09 27.89
C SER A 250 15.46 -6.35 27.83
N GLU A 251 14.75 -5.56 27.01
CA GLU A 251 13.29 -5.66 26.90
C GLU A 251 12.83 -7.05 26.46
N MET A 252 13.49 -7.62 25.45
CA MET A 252 13.15 -8.94 24.91
C MET A 252 13.35 -10.05 25.96
N VAL A 253 14.41 -9.96 26.79
CA VAL A 253 14.65 -10.97 27.84
C VAL A 253 13.57 -10.94 28.93
N LYS A 254 13.03 -9.77 29.27
CA LYS A 254 11.87 -9.69 30.17
C LYS A 254 10.67 -10.44 29.62
N ASP A 255 10.46 -10.39 28.31
CA ASP A 255 9.37 -11.14 27.66
C ASP A 255 9.66 -12.64 27.58
N TYR A 256 10.93 -13.05 27.37
CA TYR A 256 11.32 -14.46 27.51
C TYR A 256 11.01 -15.01 28.90
N LEU A 257 11.35 -14.26 29.95
CA LEU A 257 11.08 -14.67 31.34
C LEU A 257 9.58 -14.81 31.61
N LYS A 258 8.76 -13.90 31.08
CA LYS A 258 7.30 -14.01 31.14
C LYS A 258 6.77 -15.23 30.38
N ALA A 259 7.36 -15.58 29.24
CA ALA A 259 6.94 -16.73 28.44
C ALA A 259 7.40 -18.08 29.03
N LEU A 260 8.57 -18.10 29.65
CA LEU A 260 9.12 -19.23 30.39
C LEU A 260 8.28 -19.50 31.65
N ASN A 261 7.95 -18.46 32.40
CA ASN A 261 7.03 -18.53 33.55
C ASN A 261 7.28 -19.76 34.45
N ILE A 262 8.51 -19.90 34.95
CA ILE A 262 8.92 -21.09 35.72
C ILE A 262 7.98 -21.32 36.92
N LYS A 263 7.52 -20.26 37.57
CA LYS A 263 6.87 -20.31 38.90
C LYS A 263 5.33 -20.39 38.90
N LYS A 264 4.62 -20.28 37.76
CA LYS A 264 3.14 -20.19 37.74
C LYS A 264 2.51 -21.10 36.68
N GLN A 265 1.63 -22.02 37.11
CA GLN A 265 0.75 -22.78 36.22
C GLN A 265 -0.58 -22.04 36.06
N THR A 266 -0.78 -21.36 34.94
CA THR A 266 -2.12 -21.08 34.42
C THR A 266 -2.38 -22.01 33.23
N SER A 267 -3.65 -22.29 32.91
CA SER A 267 -4.01 -22.97 31.66
C SER A 267 -3.39 -22.19 30.49
N ASN A 268 -2.39 -22.77 29.85
CA ASN A 268 -1.52 -22.06 28.91
C ASN A 268 -2.20 -21.93 27.54
N ALA A 269 -3.17 -21.01 27.43
CA ALA A 269 -3.91 -20.73 26.20
C ALA A 269 -3.02 -20.25 25.02
N ASN A 270 -1.80 -19.74 25.29
CA ASN A 270 -0.93 -19.11 24.29
C ASN A 270 0.38 -19.87 24.01
N SER A 271 0.33 -21.19 23.79
CA SER A 271 1.52 -21.95 23.34
C SER A 271 1.61 -22.15 21.82
N ILE A 272 0.60 -21.70 21.08
CA ILE A 272 0.56 -21.76 19.62
C ILE A 272 1.63 -20.80 19.08
N GLY A 273 2.56 -21.33 18.27
CA GLY A 273 3.67 -20.55 17.69
C GLY A 273 4.90 -20.36 18.58
N LEU A 274 4.92 -20.93 19.80
CA LEU A 274 6.15 -21.02 20.59
C LEU A 274 7.03 -22.16 20.06
N ASN A 275 8.33 -21.92 20.00
CA ASN A 275 9.33 -22.92 19.64
C ASN A 275 9.10 -24.26 20.40
N SER A 276 9.07 -25.37 19.66
CA SER A 276 8.73 -26.68 20.22
C SER A 276 9.77 -27.19 21.23
N ARG A 277 11.06 -26.89 21.01
CA ARG A 277 12.16 -27.22 21.95
C ARG A 277 12.11 -26.32 23.17
N ALA A 278 11.89 -25.01 23.01
CA ALA A 278 11.70 -24.09 24.14
C ALA A 278 10.48 -24.47 25.00
N LYS A 279 9.38 -24.92 24.36
CA LYS A 279 8.21 -25.46 25.07
C LYS A 279 8.59 -26.68 25.92
N LYS A 280 9.39 -27.61 25.40
CA LYS A 280 9.91 -28.75 26.18
C LYS A 280 10.76 -28.28 27.37
N VAL A 281 11.68 -27.33 27.16
CA VAL A 281 12.51 -26.75 28.24
C VAL A 281 11.64 -26.11 29.32
N ARG A 282 10.60 -25.37 28.94
CA ARG A 282 9.65 -24.78 29.90
C ARG A 282 8.92 -25.85 30.70
N ASP A 283 8.40 -26.87 30.03
CA ASP A 283 7.64 -27.94 30.69
C ASP A 283 8.55 -28.75 31.63
N GLU A 284 9.83 -28.97 31.25
CA GLU A 284 10.88 -29.52 32.11
C GLU A 284 11.12 -28.64 33.35
N ALA A 285 11.32 -27.32 33.15
CA ALA A 285 11.58 -26.37 34.24
C ALA A 285 10.42 -26.34 35.25
N GLN A 286 9.18 -26.26 34.76
CA GLN A 286 7.97 -26.24 35.59
C GLN A 286 7.75 -27.55 36.36
N LYS A 287 8.17 -28.69 35.80
CA LYS A 287 8.19 -29.97 36.51
C LYS A 287 9.31 -30.03 37.54
N PHE A 288 10.51 -29.57 37.17
CA PHE A 288 11.70 -29.63 38.02
C PHE A 288 11.55 -28.80 39.30
N ILE A 289 11.01 -27.58 39.23
CA ILE A 289 10.81 -26.74 40.42
C ILE A 289 9.85 -27.34 41.46
N LYS A 290 9.04 -28.33 41.07
CA LYS A 290 8.14 -29.07 41.97
C LYS A 290 8.79 -30.30 42.59
N SER A 291 9.91 -30.75 42.01
CA SER A 291 10.62 -31.94 42.46
C SER A 291 11.19 -31.76 43.87
N ARG A 292 11.38 -32.89 44.56
CA ARG A 292 12.07 -32.90 45.86
C ARG A 292 13.50 -32.39 45.73
N SER A 293 14.20 -32.80 44.66
CA SER A 293 15.55 -32.36 44.33
C SER A 293 15.70 -30.85 44.28
N TYR A 294 14.75 -30.11 43.69
CA TYR A 294 14.80 -28.65 43.68
C TYR A 294 14.47 -28.03 45.05
N LYS A 295 13.51 -28.60 45.80
CA LYS A 295 13.11 -28.09 47.12
C LYS A 295 14.25 -28.14 48.13
N ASP A 296 15.07 -29.20 48.06
CA ASP A 296 16.21 -29.46 48.92
C ASP A 296 17.45 -28.60 48.58
N LEU A 297 17.44 -27.85 47.47
CA LEU A 297 18.52 -26.92 47.11
C LEU A 297 18.57 -25.69 48.04
N THR A 298 19.79 -25.20 48.27
CA THR A 298 20.04 -23.89 48.88
C THR A 298 19.46 -22.76 48.02
N PRO A 299 19.21 -21.56 48.57
CA PRO A 299 18.76 -20.41 47.76
C PRO A 299 19.68 -20.11 46.55
N ALA A 300 21.00 -20.22 46.73
CA ALA A 300 21.97 -20.08 45.65
C ALA A 300 21.85 -21.20 44.60
N GLY A 301 21.68 -22.45 45.02
CA GLY A 301 21.46 -23.59 44.11
C GLY A 301 20.15 -23.47 43.32
N LYS A 302 19.08 -22.97 43.95
CA LYS A 302 17.80 -22.68 43.26
C LYS A 302 17.97 -21.63 42.17
N LEU A 303 18.68 -20.54 42.47
CA LEU A 303 18.98 -19.48 41.50
C LEU A 303 19.80 -20.01 40.33
N GLN A 304 20.81 -20.84 40.60
CA GLN A 304 21.66 -21.44 39.56
C GLN A 304 20.86 -22.32 38.58
N GLU A 305 19.98 -23.19 39.09
CA GLU A 305 19.13 -24.02 38.23
C GLU A 305 18.07 -23.20 37.48
N GLU A 306 17.48 -22.18 38.10
CA GLU A 306 16.58 -21.25 37.41
C GLU A 306 17.28 -20.52 36.25
N LEU A 307 18.52 -20.04 36.44
CA LEU A 307 19.33 -19.44 35.40
C LEU A 307 19.70 -20.44 34.29
N ARG A 308 19.98 -21.69 34.64
CA ARG A 308 20.25 -22.77 33.67
C ARG A 308 19.04 -23.02 32.77
N PHE A 309 17.84 -23.12 33.32
CA PHE A 309 16.62 -23.26 32.53
C PHE A 309 16.32 -22.01 31.70
N THR A 310 16.57 -20.82 32.26
CA THR A 310 16.43 -19.54 31.55
C THR A 310 17.34 -19.49 30.33
N LEU A 311 18.63 -19.80 30.49
CA LEU A 311 19.60 -19.84 29.40
C LEU A 311 19.17 -20.83 28.31
N ARG A 312 18.83 -22.07 28.69
CA ARG A 312 18.34 -23.09 27.74
C ARG A 312 17.12 -22.61 26.97
N PHE A 313 16.15 -22.00 27.65
CA PHE A 313 14.92 -21.53 27.04
C PHE A 313 15.16 -20.40 26.03
N ILE A 314 15.93 -19.37 26.42
CA ILE A 314 16.25 -18.24 25.55
C ILE A 314 17.03 -18.72 24.32
N ARG A 315 18.00 -19.64 24.50
CA ARG A 315 18.80 -20.19 23.39
C ARG A 315 17.96 -20.88 22.33
N GLU A 316 16.95 -21.67 22.70
CA GLU A 316 16.09 -22.34 21.69
C GLU A 316 15.27 -21.34 20.86
N ILE A 317 14.84 -20.22 21.45
CA ILE A 317 14.05 -19.20 20.76
C ILE A 317 14.95 -18.31 19.89
N GLU A 318 16.09 -17.87 20.44
CA GLU A 318 17.08 -17.06 19.72
C GLU A 318 17.69 -17.82 18.55
N LYS A 319 17.99 -19.11 18.68
CA LYS A 319 18.43 -19.96 17.56
C LYS A 319 17.43 -19.94 16.42
N GLU A 320 16.15 -20.09 16.72
CA GLU A 320 15.09 -20.08 15.70
C GLU A 320 14.96 -18.71 15.03
N MET A 321 14.93 -17.62 15.81
CA MET A 321 14.81 -16.28 15.25
C MET A 321 16.03 -15.88 14.42
N LEU A 322 17.25 -16.16 14.90
CA LEU A 322 18.47 -15.89 14.16
C LEU A 322 18.47 -16.67 12.84
N ASN A 323 18.03 -17.93 12.83
CA ASN A 323 17.96 -18.73 11.61
C ASN A 323 17.08 -18.09 10.54
N TYR A 324 15.82 -17.80 10.88
CA TYR A 324 14.90 -17.22 9.92
C TYR A 324 15.24 -15.76 9.57
N PHE A 325 15.89 -15.02 10.47
CA PHE A 325 16.46 -13.72 10.14
C PHE A 325 17.54 -13.86 9.07
N LEU A 326 18.49 -14.78 9.21
CA LEU A 326 19.57 -14.99 8.24
C LEU A 326 19.06 -15.49 6.90
N LEU A 327 18.05 -16.38 6.89
CA LEU A 327 17.38 -16.82 5.66
C LEU A 327 16.72 -15.64 4.94
N ALA A 328 16.00 -14.78 5.66
CA ALA A 328 15.33 -13.61 5.09
C ALA A 328 16.31 -12.51 4.65
N ALA A 329 17.35 -12.25 5.44
CA ALA A 329 18.40 -11.29 5.13
C ALA A 329 19.31 -11.73 3.98
N SER A 330 19.35 -13.03 3.68
CA SER A 330 20.08 -13.58 2.53
C SER A 330 19.25 -13.61 1.25
N ASN A 331 18.04 -13.04 1.23
CA ASN A 331 17.26 -12.86 0.01
C ASN A 331 18.05 -11.90 -0.93
N PRO A 332 18.46 -12.34 -2.12
CA PRO A 332 19.49 -11.64 -2.90
C PRO A 332 19.02 -10.35 -3.59
N GLN A 333 17.71 -10.09 -3.62
CA GLN A 333 17.12 -8.86 -4.13
C GLN A 333 16.03 -8.34 -3.19
N PRO A 334 15.64 -7.06 -3.27
CA PRO A 334 14.43 -6.56 -2.60
C PRO A 334 13.19 -7.32 -3.06
N VAL A 335 12.21 -7.46 -2.18
CA VAL A 335 10.89 -8.01 -2.53
C VAL A 335 10.08 -6.90 -3.20
N LEU A 336 9.58 -7.17 -4.41
CA LEU A 336 8.62 -6.29 -5.08
C LEU A 336 7.21 -6.55 -4.54
N LEU A 337 6.63 -5.59 -3.82
CA LEU A 337 5.30 -5.71 -3.24
C LEU A 337 4.30 -4.89 -4.05
N VAL A 338 3.34 -5.56 -4.68
CA VAL A 338 2.26 -4.94 -5.44
C VAL A 338 0.96 -5.04 -4.65
N GLN A 339 0.23 -3.95 -4.49
CA GLN A 339 -1.06 -3.91 -3.80
C GLN A 339 -2.16 -3.43 -4.75
N SER A 340 -3.19 -4.27 -4.93
CA SER A 340 -4.40 -3.85 -5.63
C SER A 340 -5.16 -2.79 -4.82
N PRO A 341 -5.85 -1.85 -5.48
CA PRO A 341 -6.77 -0.95 -4.81
C PRO A 341 -7.89 -1.68 -4.09
N THR A 342 -8.42 -1.09 -3.03
CA THR A 342 -9.63 -1.57 -2.33
C THR A 342 -10.91 -0.89 -2.82
N ASP A 343 -10.79 0.27 -3.49
CA ASP A 343 -11.93 0.92 -4.12
C ASP A 343 -12.36 0.11 -5.35
N LYS A 344 -13.66 -0.12 -5.50
CA LYS A 344 -14.20 -1.03 -6.52
C LYS A 344 -13.88 -0.56 -7.95
N ASP A 345 -13.94 0.73 -8.22
CA ASP A 345 -13.74 1.24 -9.58
C ASP A 345 -12.24 1.31 -9.89
N GLN A 346 -11.42 1.65 -8.89
CA GLN A 346 -9.96 1.55 -9.01
C GLN A 346 -9.47 0.10 -9.17
N GLU A 347 -10.07 -0.86 -8.45
CA GLU A 347 -9.75 -2.29 -8.56
C GLU A 347 -10.08 -2.81 -9.97
N LYS A 348 -11.24 -2.46 -10.52
CA LYS A 348 -11.60 -2.77 -11.92
C LYS A 348 -10.58 -2.22 -12.91
N SER A 349 -10.21 -0.94 -12.76
CA SER A 349 -9.21 -0.32 -13.64
C SER A 349 -7.82 -0.94 -13.46
N PHE A 350 -7.49 -1.40 -12.25
CA PHE A 350 -6.24 -2.09 -11.95
C PHE A 350 -6.20 -3.48 -12.58
N LEU A 351 -7.31 -4.23 -12.53
CA LEU A 351 -7.40 -5.57 -13.13
C LEU A 351 -7.62 -5.52 -14.65
N GLY A 352 -8.24 -4.47 -15.17
CA GLY A 352 -8.62 -4.34 -16.57
C GLY A 352 -9.91 -5.11 -16.93
N TYR A 353 -10.63 -5.65 -15.94
CA TYR A 353 -11.91 -6.34 -16.14
C TYR A 353 -12.87 -6.14 -14.96
N GLU A 354 -14.14 -6.50 -15.16
CA GLU A 354 -15.12 -6.67 -14.09
C GLU A 354 -15.75 -8.06 -14.14
N TRP A 355 -16.26 -8.53 -13.00
CA TRP A 355 -16.98 -9.81 -12.92
C TRP A 355 -18.50 -9.59 -12.91
N SER A 356 -19.23 -10.33 -13.74
CA SER A 356 -20.69 -10.34 -13.80
C SER A 356 -21.26 -11.63 -13.24
N ASN A 357 -22.29 -11.51 -12.40
CA ASN A 357 -23.09 -12.62 -11.88
C ASN A 357 -24.53 -12.61 -12.46
N ARG A 358 -24.77 -11.84 -13.52
CA ARG A 358 -26.09 -11.72 -14.13
C ARG A 358 -26.39 -12.99 -14.93
N LYS A 359 -27.54 -13.61 -14.67
CA LYS A 359 -27.94 -14.87 -15.32
C LYS A 359 -27.95 -14.73 -16.86
N GLY A 360 -27.22 -15.59 -17.56
CA GLY A 360 -27.02 -15.55 -19.01
C GLY A 360 -26.04 -14.46 -19.49
N ASP A 361 -25.20 -13.95 -18.60
CA ASP A 361 -24.16 -12.93 -18.84
C ASP A 361 -23.06 -13.02 -17.74
N GLU A 362 -22.86 -14.21 -17.19
CA GLU A 362 -21.91 -14.49 -16.12
C GLU A 362 -20.47 -14.51 -16.65
N GLY A 363 -19.50 -14.16 -15.78
CA GLY A 363 -18.06 -14.28 -16.07
C GLY A 363 -17.32 -12.96 -16.16
N ILE A 364 -16.13 -13.01 -16.77
CA ILE A 364 -15.20 -11.88 -16.91
C ILE A 364 -15.63 -10.99 -18.07
N HIS A 365 -15.77 -9.69 -17.81
CA HIS A 365 -15.99 -8.65 -18.81
C HIS A 365 -14.77 -7.74 -18.86
N TYR A 366 -13.97 -7.85 -19.92
CA TYR A 366 -12.82 -6.96 -20.12
C TYR A 366 -13.30 -5.52 -20.31
N LEU A 367 -12.61 -4.59 -19.65
CA LEU A 367 -12.85 -3.17 -19.85
C LEU A 367 -12.37 -2.78 -21.24
N ASN A 368 -13.06 -1.84 -21.89
CA ASN A 368 -12.71 -1.29 -23.21
C ASN A 368 -12.83 -2.24 -24.41
N THR A 369 -13.26 -3.49 -24.21
CA THR A 369 -13.76 -4.33 -25.30
C THR A 369 -15.25 -4.02 -25.48
N GLY A 370 -15.66 -3.37 -26.57
CA GLY A 370 -17.06 -2.97 -26.78
C GLY A 370 -18.04 -4.12 -26.57
N LYS A 371 -19.17 -3.87 -25.89
CA LYS A 371 -20.23 -4.88 -25.71
C LYS A 371 -20.81 -5.26 -27.07
N LEU A 372 -20.51 -6.45 -27.58
CA LEU A 372 -21.25 -7.03 -28.70
C LEU A 372 -22.68 -7.35 -28.24
N LYS A 373 -23.67 -6.97 -29.06
CA LYS A 373 -25.08 -7.26 -28.80
C LYS A 373 -25.27 -8.78 -28.84
N LYS A 374 -26.01 -9.33 -27.86
CA LYS A 374 -26.44 -10.74 -27.85
C LYS A 374 -27.11 -11.09 -29.18
N ALA A 375 -26.51 -11.98 -29.96
CA ALA A 375 -27.23 -12.75 -30.97
C ALA A 375 -28.12 -13.78 -30.26
N SER A 376 -29.25 -14.10 -30.89
CA SER A 376 -30.19 -15.13 -30.46
C SER A 376 -29.52 -16.52 -30.40
N SER A 377 -30.05 -17.40 -29.55
CA SER A 377 -29.51 -18.73 -29.21
C SER A 377 -29.43 -19.76 -30.37
N ASP A 378 -29.72 -19.35 -31.59
CA ASP A 378 -29.96 -20.24 -32.72
C ASP A 378 -28.95 -20.03 -33.87
N ASP A 379 -27.94 -19.18 -33.69
CA ASP A 379 -26.93 -18.90 -34.71
C ASP A 379 -25.64 -19.74 -34.49
N GLU A 380 -25.16 -20.40 -35.56
CA GLU A 380 -23.90 -21.17 -35.63
C GLU A 380 -22.64 -20.32 -35.30
N ASP A 381 -22.79 -19.00 -35.13
CA ASP A 381 -21.74 -18.04 -34.80
C ASP A 381 -21.43 -17.94 -33.28
N ALA A 382 -22.15 -18.66 -32.41
CA ALA A 382 -21.90 -18.66 -30.97
C ALA A 382 -20.48 -19.15 -30.57
N ASP A 383 -19.90 -20.03 -31.39
CA ASP A 383 -18.52 -20.52 -31.20
C ASP A 383 -17.47 -19.44 -31.54
N ASP A 384 -17.78 -18.54 -32.48
CA ASP A 384 -16.88 -17.46 -32.92
C ASP A 384 -16.83 -16.29 -31.91
N ASP A 385 -17.93 -16.10 -31.14
CA ASP A 385 -18.00 -15.13 -30.04
C ASP A 385 -17.14 -15.52 -28.83
N THR A 386 -16.96 -16.83 -28.57
CA THR A 386 -16.05 -17.32 -27.53
C THR A 386 -14.59 -17.06 -27.91
N ILE A 387 -14.22 -17.24 -29.18
CA ILE A 387 -12.90 -16.88 -29.72
C ILE A 387 -12.68 -15.36 -29.68
N ARG A 388 -13.72 -14.54 -29.89
CA ARG A 388 -13.64 -13.07 -29.74
C ARG A 388 -13.48 -12.62 -28.28
N GLN A 389 -14.09 -13.31 -27.31
CA GLN A 389 -13.82 -13.07 -25.89
C GLN A 389 -12.38 -13.40 -25.50
N ILE A 390 -11.79 -14.46 -26.07
CA ILE A 390 -10.36 -14.80 -25.89
C ILE A 390 -9.46 -13.71 -26.49
N LYS A 391 -9.85 -13.10 -27.62
CA LYS A 391 -9.16 -11.91 -28.19
C LYS A 391 -9.34 -10.63 -27.37
N GLY A 392 -10.27 -10.60 -26.40
CA GLY A 392 -10.50 -9.46 -25.53
C GLY A 392 -9.29 -9.12 -24.64
N VAL A 393 -8.48 -10.13 -24.29
CA VAL A 393 -7.24 -9.91 -23.52
C VAL A 393 -6.26 -9.02 -24.28
N ASN A 394 -6.24 -9.05 -25.62
CA ASN A 394 -5.35 -8.20 -26.43
C ASN A 394 -5.71 -6.71 -26.35
N GLY A 395 -6.93 -6.38 -25.96
CA GLY A 395 -7.41 -5.02 -25.74
C GLY A 395 -7.45 -4.60 -24.26
N ILE A 396 -6.98 -5.45 -23.33
CA ILE A 396 -7.06 -5.16 -21.90
C ILE A 396 -6.19 -3.94 -21.55
N SER A 397 -6.77 -3.00 -20.84
CA SER A 397 -6.06 -1.82 -20.33
C SER A 397 -5.89 -1.94 -18.82
N THR A 398 -4.67 -2.23 -18.39
CA THR A 398 -4.31 -2.42 -16.97
C THR A 398 -2.89 -1.89 -16.71
N PRO A 399 -2.55 -1.46 -15.48
CA PRO A 399 -1.17 -1.26 -15.04
C PRO A 399 -0.36 -2.55 -14.90
N LEU A 400 -1.00 -3.73 -14.86
CA LEU A 400 -0.34 -5.01 -14.60
C LEU A 400 0.57 -5.47 -15.73
N PHE A 401 0.06 -5.45 -16.97
CA PHE A 401 0.80 -5.86 -18.17
C PHE A 401 0.21 -5.22 -19.43
N ASN A 402 0.96 -5.26 -20.53
CA ASN A 402 0.49 -4.87 -21.86
C ASN A 402 0.52 -6.12 -22.76
N PRO A 403 -0.62 -6.60 -23.26
CA PRO A 403 -0.69 -7.81 -24.08
C PRO A 403 -0.06 -7.62 -25.47
N MET A 404 0.01 -6.39 -25.98
CA MET A 404 0.58 -6.07 -27.30
C MET A 404 2.09 -5.83 -27.23
N ASP A 405 2.60 -5.50 -26.04
CA ASP A 405 4.03 -5.33 -25.79
C ASP A 405 4.38 -5.83 -24.38
N ILE A 406 4.81 -7.09 -24.29
CA ILE A 406 5.25 -7.69 -23.03
C ILE A 406 6.47 -6.98 -22.42
N ASN A 407 7.17 -6.15 -23.19
CA ASN A 407 8.36 -5.41 -22.76
C ASN A 407 8.06 -3.98 -22.29
N ASP A 408 6.79 -3.56 -22.29
CA ASP A 408 6.36 -2.24 -21.86
C ASP A 408 6.80 -1.93 -20.42
N VAL A 409 7.81 -1.07 -20.29
CA VAL A 409 8.42 -0.65 -19.01
C VAL A 409 7.47 0.21 -18.16
N SER A 410 6.34 0.65 -18.71
CA SER A 410 5.32 1.37 -17.95
C SER A 410 4.51 0.45 -17.03
N LYS A 411 4.61 -0.87 -17.21
CA LYS A 411 3.75 -1.89 -16.57
C LYS A 411 4.45 -2.65 -15.45
N ILE A 412 3.67 -3.17 -14.51
CA ILE A 412 4.17 -3.88 -13.32
C ILE A 412 4.89 -5.18 -13.66
N ASN A 413 4.47 -5.93 -14.70
CA ASN A 413 5.15 -7.15 -15.13
C ASN A 413 6.62 -6.90 -15.55
N SER A 414 6.94 -5.70 -16.07
CA SER A 414 8.31 -5.33 -16.41
C SER A 414 9.19 -5.24 -15.17
N LEU A 415 8.68 -4.71 -14.06
CA LEU A 415 9.37 -4.66 -12.77
C LEU A 415 9.57 -6.06 -12.18
N VAL A 416 8.57 -6.93 -12.28
CA VAL A 416 8.70 -8.34 -11.84
C VAL A 416 9.83 -9.03 -12.61
N ARG A 417 9.87 -8.86 -13.95
CA ARG A 417 10.93 -9.42 -14.80
C ARG A 417 12.30 -8.84 -14.45
N ALA A 418 12.42 -7.52 -14.35
CA ALA A 418 13.65 -6.85 -13.97
C ALA A 418 14.15 -7.34 -12.60
N ASN A 419 13.25 -7.55 -11.63
CA ASN A 419 13.62 -8.04 -10.31
C ASN A 419 14.06 -9.51 -10.32
N PHE A 420 13.45 -10.36 -11.14
CA PHE A 420 14.00 -11.69 -11.41
C PHE A 420 15.43 -11.55 -11.95
N ASN A 421 15.66 -10.71 -12.95
CA ASN A 421 16.98 -10.54 -13.56
C ASN A 421 17.99 -9.77 -12.69
N LYS A 422 17.59 -9.30 -11.50
CA LYS A 422 18.39 -8.44 -10.62
C LYS A 422 18.86 -7.15 -11.31
N GLU A 423 18.04 -6.64 -12.22
CA GLU A 423 18.24 -5.36 -12.90
C GLU A 423 17.81 -4.20 -11.97
N ASN A 424 18.26 -2.98 -12.29
CA ASN A 424 17.83 -1.79 -11.57
C ASN A 424 16.34 -1.53 -11.79
N LEU A 425 15.60 -1.33 -10.69
CA LEU A 425 14.17 -1.10 -10.71
C LEU A 425 13.88 0.40 -10.69
N GLU A 426 13.35 0.94 -11.78
CA GLU A 426 12.89 2.33 -11.87
C GLU A 426 11.36 2.38 -11.74
N LEU A 427 10.86 3.01 -10.67
CA LEU A 427 9.44 3.22 -10.47
C LEU A 427 8.99 4.48 -11.23
N ASN A 428 8.09 4.33 -12.19
CA ASN A 428 7.40 5.47 -12.80
C ASN A 428 6.22 5.95 -11.92
N GLU A 429 5.81 7.22 -12.09
CA GLU A 429 4.73 7.82 -11.30
C GLU A 429 3.37 7.11 -11.46
N GLY A 430 3.14 6.44 -12.59
CA GLY A 430 1.86 5.78 -12.90
C GLY A 430 1.58 4.54 -12.06
N ILE A 431 2.63 3.77 -11.73
CA ILE A 431 2.52 2.51 -10.96
C ILE A 431 3.06 2.61 -9.53
N SER A 432 3.79 3.68 -9.18
CA SER A 432 4.38 3.89 -7.84
C SER A 432 3.34 3.83 -6.71
N LYS A 433 2.08 4.20 -6.97
CA LYS A 433 0.98 4.10 -6.01
C LYS A 433 0.54 2.68 -5.69
N PHE A 434 0.91 1.69 -6.51
CA PHE A 434 0.57 0.28 -6.33
C PHE A 434 1.76 -0.57 -5.92
N VAL A 435 2.99 -0.06 -6.09
CA VAL A 435 4.22 -0.86 -5.97
C VAL A 435 5.14 -0.26 -4.92
N SER A 436 5.67 -1.12 -4.07
CA SER A 436 6.70 -0.78 -3.08
C SER A 436 7.79 -1.85 -3.09
N MET A 437 8.97 -1.51 -2.58
CA MET A 437 10.14 -2.40 -2.54
C MET A 437 10.82 -2.31 -1.18
N GLY A 438 11.37 -3.42 -0.71
CA GLY A 438 12.09 -3.48 0.55
C GLY A 438 12.63 -4.89 0.83
N ASN A 439 13.43 -5.05 1.88
CA ASN A 439 14.04 -6.34 2.17
C ASN A 439 13.02 -7.31 2.75
N LEU A 440 13.17 -8.61 2.46
CA LEU A 440 12.30 -9.64 3.02
C LEU A 440 12.35 -9.66 4.57
N VAL A 441 13.52 -9.41 5.15
CA VAL A 441 13.69 -9.31 6.61
C VAL A 441 12.87 -8.16 7.22
N ASP A 442 12.60 -7.10 6.45
CA ASP A 442 11.74 -6.01 6.88
C ASP A 442 10.26 -6.38 6.81
N MET A 443 9.89 -7.46 6.15
CA MET A 443 8.50 -7.94 6.15
C MET A 443 8.20 -8.86 7.35
N MET A 444 9.17 -9.15 8.22
CA MET A 444 9.04 -10.11 9.32
C MET A 444 9.25 -9.46 10.69
N ASP A 445 8.44 -9.88 11.68
CA ASP A 445 8.51 -9.37 13.06
C ASP A 445 9.31 -10.32 13.97
N PHE A 446 10.50 -9.87 14.38
CA PHE A 446 11.39 -10.60 15.29
C PHE A 446 11.29 -10.11 16.74
N SER A 447 10.47 -9.09 17.04
CA SER A 447 10.43 -8.49 18.38
C SER A 447 9.50 -9.21 19.36
N ARG A 448 9.13 -10.46 19.08
CA ARG A 448 8.15 -11.22 19.86
C ARG A 448 8.66 -12.63 20.15
N VAL A 449 8.42 -13.10 21.37
CA VAL A 449 8.78 -14.45 21.80
C VAL A 449 8.02 -15.53 21.02
N ILE A 450 6.74 -15.27 20.70
CA ILE A 450 5.95 -16.13 19.81
C ILE A 450 6.28 -15.71 18.38
N PHE A 451 6.97 -16.59 17.67
CA PHE A 451 7.50 -16.31 16.34
C PHE A 451 6.86 -17.23 15.29
N THR A 452 5.77 -16.74 14.69
CA THR A 452 4.98 -17.45 13.67
C THR A 452 5.55 -17.34 12.26
N LYS A 453 6.71 -16.70 12.09
CA LYS A 453 7.35 -16.42 10.78
C LYS A 453 6.40 -15.73 9.79
N GLU A 454 5.49 -14.91 10.27
CA GLU A 454 4.57 -14.15 9.42
C GLU A 454 5.35 -13.22 8.49
N ILE A 455 4.96 -13.21 7.21
CA ILE A 455 5.49 -12.31 6.18
C ILE A 455 4.41 -11.24 5.95
N LYS A 456 4.63 -10.04 6.47
CA LYS A 456 3.70 -8.92 6.35
C LYS A 456 3.65 -8.45 4.91
N THR A 457 2.47 -8.02 4.44
CA THR A 457 2.31 -7.36 3.14
C THR A 457 2.60 -5.86 3.24
N SER A 458 3.59 -5.50 4.04
CA SER A 458 4.14 -4.16 4.24
C SER A 458 5.55 -4.29 4.81
N PHE A 459 6.41 -3.30 4.56
CA PHE A 459 7.75 -3.27 5.12
C PHE A 459 7.71 -2.61 6.50
N LEU A 460 8.25 -3.29 7.51
CA LEU A 460 8.63 -2.72 8.79
C LEU A 460 9.82 -1.82 8.54
N THR A 461 9.54 -0.62 8.05
CA THR A 461 10.55 0.38 7.82
C THR A 461 11.18 0.76 9.16
N LYS A 462 12.40 0.28 9.40
CA LYS A 462 13.43 1.11 10.04
C LYS A 462 13.79 2.18 9.00
N GLN A 463 12.84 3.07 8.69
CA GLN A 463 13.10 4.20 7.81
C GLN A 463 14.15 5.03 8.54
N ILE A 464 15.37 5.03 8.00
CA ILE A 464 16.43 5.93 8.44
C ILE A 464 16.03 7.30 7.88
N PHE A 465 15.33 8.09 8.71
CA PHE A 465 14.90 9.44 8.33
C PHE A 465 16.04 10.46 8.40
N PHE A 466 17.07 10.14 9.18
CA PHE A 466 18.17 11.02 9.55
C PHE A 466 19.47 10.19 9.59
N ASP A 467 20.60 10.83 9.30
CA ASP A 467 21.92 10.21 9.40
C ASP A 467 22.25 9.94 10.89
N ASP A 468 22.54 8.69 11.24
CA ASP A 468 22.84 8.28 12.61
C ASP A 468 24.29 8.51 13.03
N GLU A 469 25.16 8.98 12.12
CA GLU A 469 26.55 9.33 12.42
C GLU A 469 26.69 10.74 13.02
N LYS A 470 25.78 11.68 12.69
CA LYS A 470 25.91 13.10 13.06
C LYS A 470 25.42 13.42 14.48
N PHE A 471 24.29 12.85 14.88
CA PHE A 471 23.70 13.05 16.21
C PHE A 471 23.10 11.75 16.75
N GLU A 472 23.16 11.58 18.07
CA GLU A 472 22.60 10.38 18.70
C GLU A 472 21.07 10.30 18.51
N MET A 473 20.62 9.15 18.02
CA MET A 473 19.20 8.84 17.84
C MET A 473 18.54 8.46 19.16
N LYS A 474 17.62 9.29 19.65
CA LYS A 474 16.89 9.08 20.91
C LYS A 474 15.43 8.71 20.65
N ALA A 475 14.93 7.70 21.35
CA ALA A 475 13.51 7.36 21.34
C ALA A 475 12.68 8.45 22.04
N LEU A 476 11.48 8.75 21.55
CA LEU A 476 10.59 9.77 22.13
C LEU A 476 10.36 9.55 23.64
N ALA A 477 10.21 8.28 24.06
CA ALA A 477 10.07 7.92 25.49
C ALA A 477 11.22 8.43 26.37
N THR A 478 12.44 8.52 25.83
CA THR A 478 13.62 8.95 26.59
C THR A 478 13.74 10.46 26.71
N ILE A 479 13.13 11.21 25.79
CA ILE A 479 13.20 12.68 25.71
C ILE A 479 11.91 13.38 26.14
N ALA A 480 10.85 12.63 26.44
CA ALA A 480 9.56 13.16 26.86
C ALA A 480 9.31 13.02 28.37
N THR A 481 8.61 13.99 28.95
CA THR A 481 8.05 13.91 30.32
C THR A 481 6.66 13.28 30.33
N PHE A 482 5.95 13.35 29.20
CA PHE A 482 4.58 12.88 29.08
C PHE A 482 4.33 12.33 27.68
N ILE A 483 3.94 11.06 27.58
CA ILE A 483 3.39 10.46 26.35
C ILE A 483 2.21 9.60 26.75
N GLN A 484 0.99 10.12 26.57
CA GLN A 484 -0.24 9.40 26.93
C GLN A 484 -1.39 9.77 25.99
N ARG A 485 -2.31 8.83 25.81
CA ARG A 485 -3.57 9.08 25.11
C ARG A 485 -4.53 9.92 25.95
N GLY A 486 -5.38 10.65 25.23
CA GLY A 486 -6.61 11.19 25.78
C GLY A 486 -7.54 10.10 26.30
N LYS A 487 -8.65 10.51 26.92
CA LYS A 487 -9.70 9.62 27.42
C LYS A 487 -10.85 9.55 26.42
N ASN A 488 -11.67 8.50 26.56
CA ASN A 488 -13.00 8.49 25.99
C ASN A 488 -13.83 9.62 26.65
N PRO A 489 -14.22 10.67 25.91
CA PRO A 489 -14.99 11.78 26.48
C PRO A 489 -16.44 11.36 26.77
N VAL A 490 -16.97 11.79 27.91
CA VAL A 490 -18.41 11.79 28.18
C VAL A 490 -18.94 13.13 27.72
N TYR A 491 -19.61 13.14 26.56
CA TYR A 491 -20.04 14.38 25.92
C TYR A 491 -21.18 15.05 26.68
N GLY A 492 -21.14 16.38 26.76
CA GLY A 492 -22.19 17.24 27.31
C GLY A 492 -22.24 18.57 26.57
N GLU A 493 -23.17 19.44 26.98
CA GLU A 493 -23.29 20.81 26.44
C GLU A 493 -22.28 21.78 27.07
N GLU A 494 -21.74 21.43 28.24
CA GLU A 494 -20.76 22.22 28.99
C GLU A 494 -19.57 21.35 29.43
N GLY A 495 -18.50 21.99 29.94
CA GLY A 495 -17.30 21.33 30.45
C GLY A 495 -16.03 21.77 29.72
N ILE A 496 -15.05 20.87 29.65
CA ILE A 496 -13.78 21.14 28.95
C ILE A 496 -13.94 20.84 27.48
N GLN A 497 -13.48 21.75 26.62
CA GLN A 497 -13.56 21.55 25.17
C GLN A 497 -12.64 20.40 24.75
N VAL A 498 -13.18 19.44 24.00
CA VAL A 498 -12.46 18.26 23.52
C VAL A 498 -12.16 18.38 22.04
N ILE A 499 -10.89 18.20 21.69
CA ILE A 499 -10.41 18.10 20.33
C ILE A 499 -10.46 16.62 19.91
N LYS A 500 -11.21 16.32 18.86
CA LYS A 500 -11.24 14.96 18.28
C LYS A 500 -10.15 14.77 17.24
N SER A 501 -9.82 13.52 16.94
CA SER A 501 -8.86 13.16 15.85
C SER A 501 -9.19 13.87 14.52
N GLY A 502 -10.47 13.95 14.14
CA GLY A 502 -10.87 14.66 12.91
C GLY A 502 -10.64 16.18 12.94
N GLN A 503 -10.50 16.79 14.12
CA GLN A 503 -10.33 18.24 14.28
C GLN A 503 -8.86 18.67 14.30
N ALA A 504 -7.95 17.80 14.74
CA ALA A 504 -6.52 18.02 14.63
C ALA A 504 -6.07 17.68 13.19
N ARG A 505 -5.83 18.71 12.36
CA ARG A 505 -5.60 18.54 10.92
C ARG A 505 -4.11 18.37 10.54
N GLY A 506 -3.22 18.48 11.52
CA GLY A 506 -1.77 18.50 11.30
C GLY A 506 -1.22 19.93 11.23
N GLY A 507 0.08 20.09 11.44
CA GLY A 507 0.70 21.40 11.45
C GLY A 507 0.22 22.22 12.67
N ILE A 508 -0.39 23.37 12.42
CA ILE A 508 -1.01 24.24 13.45
C ILE A 508 -2.54 24.33 13.27
N GLU A 509 -3.12 23.50 12.40
CA GLU A 509 -4.51 23.65 11.97
C GLU A 509 -5.50 22.85 12.82
N PHE A 510 -6.59 23.52 13.21
CA PHE A 510 -7.73 22.92 13.88
C PHE A 510 -9.03 23.23 13.16
N ASP A 511 -9.92 22.23 13.06
CA ASP A 511 -11.28 22.39 12.53
C ASP A 511 -12.30 22.42 13.68
N PHE A 512 -12.76 23.63 14.00
CA PHE A 512 -13.78 23.88 15.02
C PHE A 512 -15.15 24.23 14.42
N SER A 513 -15.43 23.83 13.18
CA SER A 513 -16.77 23.93 12.59
C SER A 513 -17.85 23.27 13.46
N LYS A 514 -17.46 22.26 14.24
CA LYS A 514 -18.24 21.68 15.33
C LYS A 514 -17.43 21.63 16.61
N VAL A 515 -17.97 22.20 17.69
CA VAL A 515 -17.33 22.19 19.01
C VAL A 515 -17.89 21.04 19.84
N TYR A 516 -17.05 20.42 20.68
CA TYR A 516 -17.43 19.34 21.57
C TYR A 516 -16.94 19.64 22.99
N PHE A 517 -17.78 19.38 23.99
CA PHE A 517 -17.42 19.48 25.40
C PHE A 517 -17.51 18.12 26.08
N ALA A 518 -16.70 17.92 27.12
CA ALA A 518 -16.76 16.74 27.96
C ALA A 518 -16.75 17.09 29.44
N THR A 519 -17.56 16.34 30.20
CA THR A 519 -17.78 16.54 31.64
C THR A 519 -16.88 15.66 32.51
N ASN A 520 -16.24 14.63 31.95
CA ASN A 520 -15.37 13.69 32.66
C ASN A 520 -13.88 14.10 32.67
N TYR A 521 -13.59 15.35 32.32
CA TYR A 521 -12.28 15.96 32.50
C TYR A 521 -12.31 16.97 33.63
N ASP A 522 -11.45 16.78 34.62
CA ASP A 522 -11.17 17.78 35.64
C ASP A 522 -10.14 18.79 35.09
N SER A 523 -10.25 20.05 35.51
CA SER A 523 -9.24 21.08 35.30
C SER A 523 -7.82 20.68 35.72
N GLU A 524 -7.68 19.81 36.71
CA GLU A 524 -6.38 19.32 37.22
C GLU A 524 -5.90 18.03 36.52
N ASP A 525 -6.63 17.52 35.51
CA ASP A 525 -6.19 16.33 34.79
C ASP A 525 -4.86 16.62 34.05
N LYS A 526 -3.89 15.72 34.21
CA LYS A 526 -2.60 15.83 33.51
C LYS A 526 -2.75 15.84 31.98
N ARG A 527 -3.88 15.40 31.44
CA ARG A 527 -4.21 15.43 29.99
C ARG A 527 -4.80 16.73 29.51
N ILE A 528 -5.07 17.70 30.41
CA ILE A 528 -5.41 19.06 29.97
C ILE A 528 -4.21 19.61 29.19
N LEU A 529 -4.50 20.07 27.97
CA LEU A 529 -3.48 20.52 27.03
C LEU A 529 -2.81 21.79 27.51
N LYS A 530 -1.50 21.87 27.25
CA LYS A 530 -0.67 23.04 27.49
C LYS A 530 -0.13 23.54 26.15
N LYS A 531 0.05 24.85 26.03
CA LYS A 531 0.71 25.44 24.85
C LYS A 531 2.06 24.76 24.59
N GLY A 532 2.31 24.41 23.34
CA GLY A 532 3.47 23.65 22.90
C GLY A 532 3.30 22.13 22.98
N ASP A 533 2.17 21.61 23.48
CA ASP A 533 1.89 20.16 23.44
C ASP A 533 1.86 19.68 21.99
N ILE A 534 2.45 18.51 21.74
CA ILE A 534 2.46 17.86 20.43
C ILE A 534 1.36 16.80 20.43
N LEU A 535 0.42 16.90 19.48
CA LEU A 535 -0.71 16.01 19.34
C LEU A 535 -0.48 15.05 18.16
N ILE A 536 -0.49 13.75 18.42
CA ILE A 536 -0.32 12.71 17.40
C ILE A 536 -1.61 11.90 17.28
N ASN A 537 -2.30 12.05 16.15
CA ASN A 537 -3.49 11.27 15.85
C ASN A 537 -3.13 9.79 15.80
N SER A 538 -3.89 8.97 16.51
CA SER A 538 -3.53 7.57 16.79
C SER A 538 -4.36 6.56 16.00
N THR A 539 -5.45 6.94 15.33
CA THR A 539 -6.30 5.98 14.61
C THR A 539 -6.85 6.55 13.29
N GLY A 540 -7.18 5.65 12.36
CA GLY A 540 -7.91 5.92 11.13
C GLY A 540 -7.01 6.11 9.90
N VAL A 541 -7.43 5.56 8.75
CA VAL A 541 -6.72 5.75 7.48
C VAL A 541 -6.91 7.18 7.00
N GLY A 542 -5.81 7.83 6.64
CA GLY A 542 -5.76 9.25 6.30
C GLY A 542 -5.65 10.18 7.51
N THR A 543 -5.71 9.67 8.75
CA THR A 543 -5.66 10.47 9.98
C THR A 543 -4.56 10.03 10.95
N ALA A 544 -4.31 8.73 11.11
CA ALA A 544 -3.28 8.20 12.00
C ALA A 544 -1.89 8.70 11.58
N GLY A 545 -1.14 9.28 12.52
CA GLY A 545 0.20 9.82 12.29
C GLY A 545 0.23 11.32 11.96
N ARG A 546 -0.92 12.00 11.88
CA ARG A 546 -0.93 13.47 11.81
C ARG A 546 -0.38 14.06 13.09
N VAL A 547 0.55 15.00 12.95
CA VAL A 547 1.21 15.69 14.05
C VAL A 547 0.75 17.14 14.05
N THR A 548 0.12 17.58 15.14
CA THR A 548 -0.41 18.94 15.31
C THR A 548 0.21 19.58 16.54
N LEU A 549 0.69 20.81 16.41
CA LEU A 549 1.15 21.64 17.52
C LEU A 549 -0.06 22.33 18.16
N PHE A 550 -0.20 22.21 19.48
CA PHE A 550 -1.23 22.91 20.22
C PHE A 550 -0.73 24.27 20.72
N ASP A 551 -1.31 25.37 20.22
CA ASP A 551 -1.01 26.74 20.67
C ASP A 551 -2.27 27.60 20.88
N LEU A 552 -3.35 26.98 21.35
CA LEU A 552 -4.61 27.69 21.61
C LEU A 552 -4.67 28.22 23.05
N ASN A 553 -5.43 29.30 23.25
CA ASN A 553 -5.73 29.84 24.57
C ASN A 553 -7.00 29.18 25.13
N GLY A 554 -6.95 28.69 26.38
CA GLY A 554 -8.10 28.08 27.07
C GLY A 554 -7.79 26.68 27.59
N LYS A 555 -8.79 26.03 28.20
CA LYS A 555 -8.68 24.65 28.69
C LYS A 555 -9.22 23.69 27.64
N TYR A 556 -8.34 22.84 27.13
CA TYR A 556 -8.68 21.82 26.14
C TYR A 556 -8.24 20.44 26.61
N ALA A 557 -8.94 19.42 26.15
CA ALA A 557 -8.53 18.02 26.23
C ALA A 557 -8.62 17.39 24.84
N VAL A 558 -8.13 16.16 24.68
CA VAL A 558 -8.26 15.38 23.44
C VAL A 558 -8.98 14.07 23.70
N ASP A 559 -9.61 13.50 22.67
CA ASP A 559 -10.20 12.17 22.77
C ASP A 559 -9.13 11.05 22.84
N ASN A 560 -9.59 9.81 23.03
CA ASN A 560 -8.76 8.60 23.09
C ASN A 560 -8.06 8.24 21.76
N HIS A 561 -8.32 9.00 20.69
CA HIS A 561 -7.75 8.81 19.37
C HIS A 561 -6.58 9.76 19.10
N ILE A 562 -6.15 10.54 20.09
CA ILE A 562 -4.98 11.41 20.02
C ILE A 562 -4.05 11.13 21.21
N THR A 563 -2.76 11.02 20.92
CA THR A 563 -1.68 10.92 21.91
C THR A 563 -1.05 12.30 22.12
N ILE A 564 -0.91 12.70 23.37
CA ILE A 564 -0.26 13.95 23.79
C ILE A 564 1.20 13.65 24.11
N LEU A 565 2.12 14.45 23.58
CA LEU A 565 3.55 14.39 23.86
C LEU A 565 4.04 15.73 24.42
N ARG A 566 4.83 15.66 25.50
CA ARG A 566 5.54 16.80 26.11
C ARG A 566 7.00 16.46 26.33
N THR A 567 7.91 17.32 25.91
CA THR A 567 9.35 17.07 26.04
C THR A 567 9.85 17.28 27.48
N LYS A 568 11.08 16.83 27.74
CA LYS A 568 11.87 17.17 28.94
C LYS A 568 12.55 18.52 28.79
N ASN A 569 12.93 19.11 29.91
CA ASN A 569 13.81 20.28 29.91
C ASN A 569 15.08 19.98 29.10
N GLY A 570 15.50 20.92 28.26
CA GLY A 570 16.63 20.74 27.33
C GLY A 570 16.27 20.11 26.00
N VAL A 571 14.99 19.83 25.75
CA VAL A 571 14.47 19.38 24.45
C VAL A 571 13.32 20.29 24.03
N ASP A 572 13.46 20.95 22.90
CA ASP A 572 12.47 21.92 22.43
C ASP A 572 11.24 21.22 21.83
N ASN A 573 10.03 21.56 22.29
CA ASN A 573 8.78 21.00 21.77
C ASN A 573 8.61 21.30 20.27
N LEU A 574 8.96 22.50 19.81
CA LEU A 574 8.84 22.88 18.40
C LEU A 574 9.84 22.09 17.54
N TYR A 575 11.05 21.86 18.03
CA TYR A 575 12.02 21.01 17.34
C TYR A 575 11.46 19.60 17.12
N VAL A 576 10.93 18.97 18.17
CA VAL A 576 10.34 17.63 18.08
C VAL A 576 9.12 17.65 17.15
N PHE A 577 8.29 18.69 17.21
CA PHE A 577 7.16 18.86 16.30
C PHE A 577 7.60 18.92 14.84
N TYR A 578 8.58 19.78 14.50
CA TYR A 578 9.07 19.91 13.13
C TYR A 578 9.69 18.60 12.63
N THR A 579 10.49 17.95 13.48
CA THR A 579 11.16 16.69 13.16
C THR A 579 10.15 15.57 12.88
N LEU A 580 9.06 15.48 13.65
CA LEU A 580 8.00 14.49 13.40
C LEU A 580 7.13 14.86 12.20
N ALA A 581 6.69 16.11 12.10
CA ALA A 581 5.72 16.56 11.10
C ALA A 581 6.30 16.66 9.68
N TYR A 582 7.58 17.04 9.56
CA TYR A 582 8.23 17.34 8.27
C TYR A 582 9.49 16.51 8.01
N GLY A 583 10.22 16.12 9.06
CA GLY A 583 11.40 15.25 8.89
C GLY A 583 11.03 13.79 8.66
N ILE A 584 10.24 13.22 9.57
CA ILE A 584 9.63 11.91 9.41
C ILE A 584 8.43 11.99 8.46
N GLY A 585 7.47 12.87 8.75
CA GLY A 585 6.32 13.12 7.89
C GLY A 585 5.11 12.22 8.16
N PHE A 586 3.92 12.77 7.92
CA PHE A 586 2.63 12.11 8.17
C PHE A 586 2.54 10.70 7.58
N LYS A 587 2.90 10.52 6.31
CA LYS A 587 2.75 9.23 5.60
C LYS A 587 3.63 8.13 6.18
N ASN A 588 4.80 8.50 6.66
CA ASN A 588 5.74 7.56 7.27
C ASN A 588 5.29 7.18 8.69
N ILE A 589 4.77 8.13 9.48
CA ILE A 589 4.17 7.82 10.77
C ILE A 589 2.91 6.97 10.59
N GLU A 590 2.08 7.26 9.58
CA GLU A 590 0.89 6.45 9.23
C GLU A 590 1.27 5.00 8.90
N ALA A 591 2.37 4.78 8.19
CA ALA A 591 2.88 3.45 7.85
C ALA A 591 3.35 2.63 9.07
N MET A 592 3.64 3.28 10.20
CA MET A 592 3.97 2.60 11.46
C MET A 592 2.71 2.05 12.17
N ALA A 593 1.51 2.41 11.71
CA ALA A 593 0.26 1.94 12.30
C ALA A 593 0.01 0.46 11.98
N ALA A 594 -0.56 -0.26 12.95
CA ALA A 594 -0.99 -1.65 12.75
C ALA A 594 -2.50 -1.69 12.47
N GLY A 595 -2.95 -2.65 11.66
CA GLY A 595 -4.38 -2.87 11.41
C GLY A 595 -4.68 -3.31 9.98
N THR A 596 -5.97 -3.42 9.65
CA THR A 596 -6.44 -3.76 8.30
C THR A 596 -7.38 -2.67 7.78
N SER A 597 -7.56 -2.63 6.46
CA SER A 597 -8.26 -1.61 5.65
C SER A 597 -9.36 -0.82 6.41
N GLY A 598 -9.07 0.45 6.70
CA GLY A 598 -9.99 1.41 7.34
C GLY A 598 -9.85 1.54 8.86
N GLN A 599 -9.24 0.55 9.52
CA GLN A 599 -9.03 0.51 10.97
C GLN A 599 -7.56 0.27 11.28
N ILE A 600 -6.75 1.31 11.07
CA ILE A 600 -5.34 1.34 11.47
C ILE A 600 -5.19 2.11 12.78
N GLU A 601 -4.22 1.70 13.60
CA GLU A 601 -3.93 2.29 14.89
C GLU A 601 -2.43 2.36 15.17
N LEU A 602 -1.98 3.53 15.63
CA LEU A 602 -0.66 3.75 16.21
C LEU A 602 -0.73 3.50 17.71
N SER A 603 -0.15 2.38 18.15
CA SER A 603 -0.04 2.10 19.57
C SER A 603 0.83 3.14 20.27
N VAL A 604 0.59 3.39 21.56
CA VAL A 604 1.41 4.31 22.35
C VAL A 604 2.88 3.85 22.40
N SER A 605 3.11 2.54 22.46
CA SER A 605 4.47 1.98 22.41
C SER A 605 5.16 2.23 21.07
N THR A 606 4.43 2.14 19.95
CA THR A 606 4.96 2.53 18.63
C THR A 606 5.43 3.98 18.66
N ILE A 607 4.59 4.92 19.15
CA ILE A 607 4.94 6.35 19.25
C ILE A 607 6.14 6.56 20.17
N GLN A 608 6.14 5.93 21.35
CA GLN A 608 7.24 6.00 22.32
C GLN A 608 8.60 5.57 21.74
N ASN A 609 8.57 4.61 20.82
CA ASN A 609 9.77 4.01 20.20
C ASN A 609 10.22 4.71 18.92
N ILE A 610 9.49 5.72 18.42
CA ILE A 610 9.98 6.57 17.32
C ILE A 610 11.30 7.20 17.76
N LYS A 611 12.33 7.06 16.94
CA LYS A 611 13.66 7.65 17.19
C LYS A 611 13.85 8.89 16.34
N ILE A 612 14.37 9.95 16.95
CA ILE A 612 14.76 11.19 16.28
C ILE A 612 16.18 11.58 16.70
N PRO A 613 16.95 12.30 15.87
CA PRO A 613 18.24 12.84 16.28
C PRO A 613 18.02 13.87 17.39
N LEU A 614 18.92 13.91 18.36
CA LEU A 614 18.88 14.90 19.43
C LEU A 614 20.15 15.78 19.41
N PRO A 615 20.19 16.83 18.59
CA PRO A 615 21.31 17.76 18.59
C PRO A 615 21.30 18.65 19.85
N PRO A 616 22.41 19.35 20.15
CA PRO A 616 22.46 20.39 21.18
C PRO A 616 21.32 21.42 21.07
N ILE A 617 20.86 21.95 22.20
CA ILE A 617 19.67 22.82 22.30
C ILE A 617 19.77 24.10 21.46
N ASP A 618 20.98 24.60 21.22
CA ASP A 618 21.24 25.74 20.34
C ASP A 618 20.97 25.41 18.86
N ILE A 619 21.30 24.20 18.42
CA ILE A 619 20.98 23.72 17.07
C ILE A 619 19.47 23.47 16.95
N GLN A 620 18.84 22.87 17.97
CA GLN A 620 17.38 22.72 18.00
C GLN A 620 16.69 24.08 17.82
N LYS A 621 17.13 25.11 18.53
CA LYS A 621 16.61 26.48 18.42
C LYS A 621 16.84 27.11 17.05
N LYS A 622 18.00 26.88 16.41
CA LYS A 622 18.25 27.36 15.04
C LYS A 622 17.30 26.74 14.02
N ILE A 623 17.04 25.44 14.12
CA ILE A 623 16.07 24.74 13.28
C ILE A 623 14.68 25.34 13.48
N VAL A 624 14.27 25.53 14.74
CA VAL A 624 12.98 26.14 15.08
C VAL A 624 12.87 27.55 14.48
N GLU A 625 13.88 28.39 14.66
CA GLU A 625 13.87 29.76 14.15
C GLU A 625 13.74 29.84 12.62
N GLU A 626 14.45 28.99 11.87
CA GLU A 626 14.34 28.94 10.41
C GLU A 626 12.96 28.42 9.96
N CYS A 627 12.40 27.40 10.63
CA CYS A 627 11.08 26.87 10.33
C CYS A 627 9.95 27.85 10.69
N GLU A 628 10.06 28.57 11.81
CA GLU A 628 9.09 29.57 12.23
C GLU A 628 9.00 30.74 11.24
N LYS A 629 10.12 31.15 10.62
CA LYS A 629 10.12 32.15 9.55
C LYS A 629 9.24 31.70 8.37
N ILE A 630 9.30 30.41 8.00
CA ILE A 630 8.42 29.86 6.97
C ILE A 630 6.97 29.90 7.45
N ASP A 631 6.68 29.50 8.69
CA ASP A 631 5.32 29.50 9.25
C ASP A 631 4.68 30.88 9.32
N GLN A 632 5.45 31.92 9.67
CA GLN A 632 4.99 33.30 9.65
C GLN A 632 4.59 33.73 8.23
N VAL A 633 5.40 33.41 7.23
CA VAL A 633 5.11 33.74 5.83
C VAL A 633 3.92 32.93 5.30
N VAL A 634 3.77 31.65 5.69
CA VAL A 634 2.60 30.83 5.36
C VAL A 634 1.33 31.42 5.95
N THR A 635 1.37 31.84 7.23
CA THR A 635 0.23 32.46 7.92
C THR A 635 -0.19 33.75 7.21
N LYS A 636 0.76 34.64 6.93
CA LYS A 636 0.53 35.88 6.19
C LYS A 636 -0.06 35.63 4.80
N ASN A 637 0.46 34.65 4.05
CA ASN A 637 -0.07 34.31 2.73
C ASN A 637 -1.51 33.75 2.81
N LYS A 638 -1.83 32.93 3.82
CA LYS A 638 -3.19 32.43 4.02
C LYS A 638 -4.18 33.55 4.36
N GLU A 639 -3.77 34.50 5.19
CA GLU A 639 -4.58 35.70 5.51
C GLU A 639 -4.77 36.56 4.27
N MET A 640 -3.69 36.85 3.54
CA MET A 640 -3.72 37.60 2.28
C MET A 640 -4.66 36.96 1.25
N ILE A 641 -4.62 35.63 1.09
CA ILE A 641 -5.54 34.91 0.20
C ILE A 641 -7.00 35.16 0.61
N ARG A 642 -7.33 35.11 1.92
CA ARG A 642 -8.69 35.36 2.41
C ARG A 642 -9.12 36.81 2.15
N GLU A 643 -8.26 37.78 2.47
CA GLU A 643 -8.54 39.21 2.25
C GLU A 643 -8.76 39.52 0.77
N MET A 644 -7.91 38.98 -0.10
CA MET A 644 -8.03 39.12 -1.55
C MET A 644 -9.31 38.52 -2.10
N GLN A 645 -9.71 37.34 -1.62
CA GLN A 645 -10.99 36.72 -1.98
C GLN A 645 -12.18 37.59 -1.53
N THR A 646 -12.13 38.17 -0.33
CA THR A 646 -13.16 39.13 0.14
C THR A 646 -13.18 40.40 -0.73
N ASN A 647 -12.03 40.92 -1.12
CA ASN A 647 -11.92 42.09 -2.00
C ASN A 647 -12.54 41.80 -3.39
N MET A 648 -12.29 40.64 -3.97
CA MET A 648 -12.91 40.23 -5.24
C MET A 648 -14.45 40.23 -5.14
N GLU A 649 -15.02 39.68 -4.06
CA GLU A 649 -16.47 39.69 -3.85
C GLU A 649 -17.02 41.11 -3.69
N ALA A 650 -16.31 41.98 -2.98
CA ALA A 650 -16.69 43.38 -2.77
C ALA A 650 -16.66 44.20 -4.08
N ILE A 651 -15.65 44.00 -4.93
CA ILE A 651 -15.56 44.68 -6.23
C ILE A 651 -16.76 44.31 -7.10
N ILE A 652 -17.13 43.03 -7.20
CA ILE A 652 -18.27 42.60 -8.03
C ILE A 652 -19.60 43.08 -7.43
N SER A 653 -19.74 43.02 -6.10
CA SER A 653 -20.97 43.41 -5.42
C SER A 653 -21.23 44.92 -5.42
N SER A 654 -20.19 45.74 -5.64
CA SER A 654 -20.29 47.21 -5.71
C SER A 654 -20.44 47.76 -7.13
N LEU A 655 -20.55 46.89 -8.15
CA LEU A 655 -20.75 47.33 -9.53
C LEU A 655 -22.14 47.93 -9.72
N GLU A 656 -22.19 49.04 -10.47
CA GLU A 656 -23.41 49.63 -10.97
C GLU A 656 -23.54 49.32 -12.48
N GLY A 657 -24.75 48.98 -12.92
CA GLY A 657 -25.01 48.62 -14.31
C GLY A 657 -26.40 48.05 -14.52
N LEU A 658 -26.68 47.64 -15.77
CA LEU A 658 -27.95 46.99 -16.09
C LEU A 658 -27.92 45.56 -15.58
N CYS A 659 -28.91 45.20 -14.74
CA CYS A 659 -29.11 43.83 -14.33
C CYS A 659 -29.75 43.04 -15.48
N GLN A 660 -29.06 42.02 -15.98
CA GLN A 660 -29.53 41.22 -17.12
C GLN A 660 -29.40 39.72 -16.84
N PRO A 661 -30.38 38.89 -17.25
CA PRO A 661 -30.26 37.43 -17.17
C PRO A 661 -29.14 36.90 -18.08
N LEU A 662 -28.41 35.88 -17.61
CA LEU A 662 -27.28 35.26 -18.31
C LEU A 662 -27.60 34.87 -19.76
N LYS A 663 -28.81 34.35 -20.03
CA LYS A 663 -29.26 33.98 -21.39
C LYS A 663 -29.24 35.11 -22.41
N THR A 664 -29.23 36.36 -21.96
CA THR A 664 -29.25 37.53 -22.86
C THR A 664 -27.85 37.87 -23.39
N ILE A 665 -26.80 37.35 -22.73
CA ILE A 665 -25.38 37.67 -22.98
C ILE A 665 -24.51 36.44 -23.26
N MET A 666 -24.95 35.25 -22.81
CA MET A 666 -24.29 33.97 -23.07
C MET A 666 -25.28 32.98 -23.69
N CYS A 667 -24.79 32.09 -24.56
CA CYS A 667 -25.56 30.98 -25.12
C CYS A 667 -24.80 29.66 -24.94
N TYR A 668 -25.52 28.53 -24.94
CA TYR A 668 -24.87 27.23 -24.85
C TYR A 668 -24.18 26.84 -26.16
N GLY A 669 -22.96 26.34 -26.07
CA GLY A 669 -22.26 25.69 -27.18
C GLY A 669 -23.03 24.46 -27.68
N LYS A 670 -23.22 24.38 -29.00
CA LYS A 670 -23.97 23.30 -29.67
C LYS A 670 -23.14 22.53 -30.68
N GLU A 671 -22.01 23.10 -31.10
CA GLU A 671 -21.13 22.48 -32.09
C GLU A 671 -20.54 21.19 -31.53
N ARG A 672 -20.48 20.17 -32.38
CA ARG A 672 -20.06 18.83 -32.04
C ARG A 672 -18.90 18.43 -32.94
N ILE A 673 -17.80 18.02 -32.33
CA ILE A 673 -16.60 17.53 -33.04
C ILE A 673 -16.31 16.08 -32.66
N SER A 674 -15.53 15.38 -33.48
CA SER A 674 -15.05 14.05 -33.12
C SER A 674 -13.97 14.14 -32.05
N TYR A 675 -13.98 13.22 -31.08
CA TYR A 675 -12.93 13.14 -30.07
C TYR A 675 -11.54 12.95 -30.70
N SER A 676 -11.44 12.22 -31.82
CA SER A 676 -10.16 12.02 -32.52
C SER A 676 -9.56 13.29 -33.14
N ALA A 677 -10.30 14.40 -33.16
CA ALA A 677 -9.82 15.69 -33.66
C ALA A 677 -9.09 16.53 -32.60
N ILE A 678 -9.02 16.07 -31.35
CA ILE A 678 -8.37 16.79 -30.24
C ILE A 678 -7.42 15.87 -29.46
N THR A 679 -6.62 16.46 -28.58
CA THR A 679 -5.69 15.74 -27.72
C THR A 679 -6.20 15.67 -26.26
N PRO A 680 -5.69 14.76 -25.41
CA PRO A 680 -6.07 14.68 -24.01
C PRO A 680 -5.88 16.00 -23.23
N GLU A 681 -4.94 16.85 -23.63
CA GLU A 681 -4.66 18.16 -23.02
C GLU A 681 -5.75 19.20 -23.33
N THR A 682 -6.51 19.00 -24.40
CA THR A 682 -7.60 19.89 -24.85
C THR A 682 -8.98 19.28 -24.64
N TYR A 683 -9.04 18.08 -24.04
CA TYR A 683 -10.29 17.44 -23.64
C TYR A 683 -10.65 17.78 -22.19
N VAL A 684 -11.90 18.23 -21.97
CA VAL A 684 -12.40 18.61 -20.65
C VAL A 684 -13.61 17.77 -20.25
N SER A 685 -13.55 17.15 -19.09
CA SER A 685 -14.65 16.41 -18.47
C SER A 685 -14.83 16.85 -17.02
N THR A 686 -15.84 16.32 -16.36
CA THR A 686 -16.02 16.55 -14.92
C THR A 686 -14.87 16.01 -14.07
N ASP A 687 -14.03 15.13 -14.61
CA ASP A 687 -12.97 14.45 -13.86
C ASP A 687 -11.67 15.26 -13.81
N ASN A 688 -11.34 15.96 -14.89
CA ASN A 688 -10.11 16.77 -14.99
C ASN A 688 -10.35 18.29 -14.82
N MET A 689 -11.58 18.70 -14.52
CA MET A 689 -11.86 20.04 -13.98
C MET A 689 -11.60 20.07 -12.47
N GLU A 690 -10.76 20.99 -12.02
CA GLU A 690 -10.44 21.16 -10.60
C GLU A 690 -11.57 21.87 -9.85
N GLN A 691 -11.75 21.49 -8.58
CA GLN A 691 -12.76 22.10 -7.72
C GLN A 691 -12.42 23.56 -7.40
N ASN A 692 -13.39 24.33 -6.91
CA ASN A 692 -13.17 25.73 -6.48
C ASN A 692 -12.61 26.66 -7.56
N CYS A 693 -12.92 26.39 -8.82
CA CYS A 693 -12.51 27.19 -9.98
C CYS A 693 -10.98 27.27 -10.14
N GLU A 694 -10.24 26.24 -9.73
CA GLU A 694 -8.77 26.15 -9.86
C GLU A 694 -8.30 25.70 -11.26
N GLY A 695 -9.21 25.67 -12.24
CA GLY A 695 -8.90 25.39 -13.64
C GLY A 695 -9.05 23.92 -14.03
N ILE A 696 -8.15 23.44 -14.88
CA ILE A 696 -8.15 22.08 -15.42
C ILE A 696 -6.77 21.45 -15.33
N VAL A 697 -6.72 20.12 -15.25
CA VAL A 697 -5.53 19.30 -15.42
C VAL A 697 -5.65 18.44 -16.69
N PRO A 698 -4.55 17.90 -17.24
CA PRO A 698 -4.63 16.98 -18.37
C PRO A 698 -5.56 15.80 -18.08
N TYR A 699 -6.42 15.42 -19.05
CA TYR A 699 -7.34 14.31 -18.85
C TYR A 699 -6.59 12.98 -18.80
N ASN A 700 -6.67 12.29 -17.66
CA ASN A 700 -6.06 10.98 -17.46
C ASN A 700 -7.15 9.89 -17.43
N GLY A 701 -7.65 9.52 -18.60
CA GLY A 701 -8.68 8.48 -18.76
C GLY A 701 -8.98 8.17 -20.22
N THR A 702 -9.86 7.20 -20.46
CA THR A 702 -10.38 6.86 -21.79
C THR A 702 -11.78 7.46 -21.95
N PRO A 703 -12.00 8.43 -22.84
CA PRO A 703 -13.32 9.01 -23.02
C PRO A 703 -14.25 8.02 -23.71
N ASN A 704 -15.41 7.77 -23.10
CA ASN A 704 -16.43 6.86 -23.63
C ASN A 704 -17.40 7.57 -24.61
N VAL A 705 -16.89 8.51 -25.41
CA VAL A 705 -17.68 9.37 -26.30
C VAL A 705 -16.96 9.60 -27.63
N ASN A 706 -17.62 9.23 -28.74
CA ASN A 706 -17.09 9.50 -30.08
C ASN A 706 -17.26 10.96 -30.52
N THR A 707 -18.24 11.65 -29.93
CA THR A 707 -18.61 13.02 -30.28
C THR A 707 -18.74 13.88 -29.03
N ILE A 708 -18.04 15.01 -29.02
CA ILE A 708 -17.90 15.92 -27.87
C ILE A 708 -18.38 17.32 -28.26
N VAL A 709 -18.72 18.15 -27.27
CA VAL A 709 -19.10 19.55 -27.53
C VAL A 709 -17.83 20.36 -27.73
N ALA A 710 -17.70 21.08 -28.84
CA ALA A 710 -16.56 21.95 -29.07
C ALA A 710 -16.64 23.19 -28.17
N TYR A 711 -15.49 23.68 -27.73
CA TYR A 711 -15.33 24.98 -27.09
C TYR A 711 -14.16 25.72 -27.73
N GLN A 712 -14.22 27.05 -27.67
CA GLN A 712 -13.15 27.93 -28.15
C GLN A 712 -12.56 28.76 -27.02
N LYS A 713 -11.37 29.30 -27.25
CA LYS A 713 -10.72 30.24 -26.34
C LYS A 713 -11.69 31.41 -26.03
N GLY A 714 -11.89 31.68 -24.74
CA GLY A 714 -12.83 32.68 -24.25
C GLY A 714 -14.22 32.14 -23.90
N ASP A 715 -14.52 30.86 -24.15
CA ASP A 715 -15.72 30.21 -23.62
C ASP A 715 -15.57 29.91 -22.12
N ILE A 716 -16.69 29.83 -21.41
CA ILE A 716 -16.73 29.44 -20.00
C ILE A 716 -17.30 28.02 -19.90
N LEU A 717 -16.53 27.11 -19.33
CA LEU A 717 -16.93 25.72 -19.12
C LEU A 717 -17.40 25.53 -17.68
N LEU A 718 -18.59 24.97 -17.50
CA LEU A 718 -19.21 24.68 -16.22
C LEU A 718 -19.52 23.19 -16.10
N SER A 719 -18.96 22.50 -15.10
CA SER A 719 -19.40 21.14 -14.77
C SER A 719 -20.85 21.16 -14.29
N ASN A 720 -21.75 20.49 -15.00
CA ASN A 720 -23.14 20.44 -14.60
C ASN A 720 -23.42 19.45 -13.45
N ILE A 721 -22.50 18.53 -13.19
CA ILE A 721 -22.61 17.55 -12.10
C ILE A 721 -21.99 18.11 -10.83
N ARG A 722 -22.71 17.97 -9.72
CA ARG A 722 -22.31 18.41 -8.38
C ARG A 722 -21.85 19.88 -8.38
N PRO A 723 -22.74 20.84 -8.68
CA PRO A 723 -22.40 22.27 -8.76
C PRO A 723 -21.69 22.82 -7.52
N TYR A 724 -21.96 22.25 -6.33
CA TYR A 724 -21.30 22.57 -5.07
C TYR A 724 -19.77 22.34 -5.07
N LEU A 725 -19.22 21.58 -6.03
CA LEU A 725 -17.77 21.43 -6.24
C LEU A 725 -17.13 22.62 -6.96
N LYS A 726 -17.94 23.55 -7.49
CA LYS A 726 -17.51 24.81 -8.10
C LYS A 726 -16.49 24.64 -9.23
N LYS A 727 -16.74 23.68 -10.13
CA LYS A 727 -15.87 23.41 -11.28
C LYS A 727 -16.26 24.32 -12.45
N LEU A 728 -15.53 25.43 -12.59
CA LEU A 728 -15.72 26.47 -13.61
C LEU A 728 -14.36 26.85 -14.20
N TRP A 729 -14.28 26.98 -15.52
CA TRP A 729 -13.02 27.31 -16.21
C TRP A 729 -13.27 28.28 -17.37
N LEU A 730 -12.41 29.30 -17.51
CA LEU A 730 -12.34 30.16 -18.67
C LEU A 730 -11.34 29.55 -19.67
N ALA A 731 -11.83 29.12 -20.82
CA ALA A 731 -11.01 28.44 -21.82
C ALA A 731 -9.90 29.36 -22.33
N ASN A 732 -8.66 28.92 -22.19
CA ASN A 732 -7.49 29.62 -22.74
C ASN A 732 -7.04 29.06 -24.11
N CYS A 733 -7.66 27.97 -24.56
CA CYS A 733 -7.41 27.27 -25.81
C CYS A 733 -8.74 26.79 -26.45
N ASN A 734 -8.65 26.22 -27.66
CA ASN A 734 -9.76 25.53 -28.30
C ASN A 734 -9.70 24.04 -27.97
N GLY A 735 -10.85 23.38 -27.90
CA GLY A 735 -10.90 21.94 -27.62
C GLY A 735 -12.32 21.40 -27.63
N GLY A 736 -12.53 20.31 -26.89
CA GLY A 736 -13.87 19.76 -26.72
C GLY A 736 -14.11 19.15 -25.34
N CYS A 737 -15.37 19.10 -24.92
CA CYS A 737 -15.74 18.65 -23.59
C CYS A 737 -16.83 17.58 -23.59
N SER A 738 -16.90 16.84 -22.48
CA SER A 738 -17.92 15.83 -22.27
C SER A 738 -19.32 16.46 -22.21
N PRO A 739 -20.39 15.68 -22.47
CA PRO A 739 -21.78 16.18 -22.39
C PRO A 739 -22.20 16.71 -21.01
N ASP A 740 -21.46 16.34 -19.95
CA ASP A 740 -21.71 16.77 -18.58
C ASP A 740 -21.04 18.12 -18.24
N VAL A 741 -20.25 18.67 -19.16
CA VAL A 741 -19.68 20.01 -19.09
C VAL A 741 -20.45 20.93 -20.04
N LEU A 742 -20.95 22.04 -19.52
CA LEU A 742 -21.69 23.05 -20.27
C LEU A 742 -20.72 24.11 -20.78
N VAL A 743 -20.72 24.34 -22.09
CA VAL A 743 -20.00 25.44 -22.72
C VAL A 743 -20.93 26.65 -22.77
N LEU A 744 -20.53 27.74 -22.14
CA LEU A 744 -21.17 29.05 -22.23
C LEU A 744 -20.34 29.93 -23.16
N HIS A 745 -20.92 30.25 -24.32
CA HIS A 745 -20.32 31.06 -25.35
C HIS A 745 -20.88 32.49 -25.31
N ASN A 746 -20.00 33.48 -25.47
CA ASN A 746 -20.37 34.89 -25.50
C ASN A 746 -20.98 35.27 -26.86
N ASN A 747 -22.28 35.56 -26.88
CA ASN A 747 -22.99 35.90 -28.12
C ASN A 747 -23.02 37.42 -28.43
N ARG A 748 -22.37 38.24 -27.59
CA ARG A 748 -22.28 39.71 -27.75
C ARG A 748 -20.85 40.22 -27.48
N PRO A 749 -19.83 39.76 -28.22
CA PRO A 749 -18.42 40.12 -27.96
C PRO A 749 -18.13 41.63 -28.10
N ALA A 750 -18.98 42.39 -28.80
CA ALA A 750 -18.86 43.85 -28.89
C ALA A 750 -19.30 44.61 -27.63
N GLN A 751 -19.99 43.96 -26.69
CA GLN A 751 -20.55 44.58 -25.47
C GLN A 751 -20.18 43.84 -24.18
N VAL A 752 -19.75 42.58 -24.29
CA VAL A 752 -19.50 41.69 -23.16
C VAL A 752 -18.09 41.12 -23.24
N ASP A 753 -17.34 41.22 -22.15
CA ASP A 753 -16.06 40.53 -21.96
C ASP A 753 -16.31 39.18 -21.26
N SER A 754 -15.87 38.07 -21.87
CA SER A 754 -16.08 36.73 -21.31
C SER A 754 -15.39 36.53 -19.96
N SER A 755 -14.23 37.18 -19.74
CA SER A 755 -13.48 37.08 -18.48
C SER A 755 -14.25 37.77 -17.36
N PHE A 756 -14.93 38.88 -17.65
CA PHE A 756 -15.80 39.55 -16.69
C PHE A 756 -16.97 38.65 -16.26
N ILE A 757 -17.59 37.96 -17.21
CA ILE A 757 -18.64 36.98 -16.91
C ILE A 757 -18.09 35.83 -16.08
N TYR A 758 -16.90 35.31 -16.42
CA TYR A 758 -16.24 34.27 -15.63
C TYR A 758 -16.06 34.69 -14.15
N TYR A 759 -15.55 35.90 -13.89
CA TYR A 759 -15.41 36.41 -12.53
C TYR A 759 -16.77 36.56 -11.81
N SER A 760 -17.81 36.99 -12.52
CA SER A 760 -19.17 37.12 -11.98
C SER A 760 -19.78 35.77 -11.57
N LEU A 761 -19.50 34.72 -12.35
CA LEU A 761 -19.98 33.34 -12.13
C LEU A 761 -19.13 32.57 -11.11
N ARG A 762 -17.87 32.95 -10.88
CA ARG A 762 -16.98 32.29 -9.91
C ARG A 762 -17.43 32.45 -8.45
N ARG A 763 -18.37 33.36 -8.17
CA ARG A 763 -18.85 33.69 -6.83
C ARG A 763 -19.73 32.60 -6.22
N GLN A 764 -19.73 32.52 -4.89
CA GLN A 764 -20.56 31.57 -4.14
C GLN A 764 -22.05 31.68 -4.51
N GLY A 765 -22.57 32.90 -4.65
CA GLY A 765 -23.97 33.15 -4.97
C GLY A 765 -24.44 32.50 -6.28
N PHE A 766 -23.57 32.33 -7.27
CA PHE A 766 -23.91 31.61 -8.50
C PHE A 766 -24.13 30.13 -8.26
N PHE A 767 -23.22 29.49 -7.51
CA PHE A 767 -23.35 28.06 -7.19
C PHE A 767 -24.53 27.79 -6.26
N ASP A 768 -24.79 28.67 -5.30
CA ASP A 768 -25.99 28.59 -4.44
C ASP A 768 -27.27 28.72 -5.26
N PHE A 769 -27.30 29.63 -6.23
CA PHE A 769 -28.42 29.79 -7.14
C PHE A 769 -28.67 28.53 -7.99
N ILE A 770 -27.61 27.89 -8.52
CA ILE A 770 -27.76 26.59 -9.20
C ILE A 770 -28.28 25.52 -8.23
N MET A 771 -27.74 25.48 -7.01
CA MET A 771 -28.11 24.50 -6.00
C MET A 771 -29.56 24.64 -5.52
N SER A 772 -30.19 25.82 -5.70
CA SER A 772 -31.60 26.04 -5.37
C SER A 772 -32.58 25.26 -6.25
N ASP A 773 -32.17 24.87 -7.47
CA ASP A 773 -33.02 24.14 -8.42
C ASP A 773 -32.23 23.05 -9.16
N ILE A 774 -31.91 21.99 -8.42
CA ILE A 774 -31.16 20.82 -8.91
C ILE A 774 -32.06 19.64 -9.27
N LYS A 775 -31.57 18.79 -10.18
CA LYS A 775 -32.16 17.49 -10.49
C LYS A 775 -31.32 16.34 -9.94
N GLY A 776 -31.96 15.44 -9.19
CA GLY A 776 -31.36 14.20 -8.66
C GLY A 776 -30.70 14.36 -7.29
N MET A 777 -30.92 13.38 -6.39
CA MET A 777 -30.41 13.41 -5.01
C MET A 777 -28.94 12.99 -4.89
N LYS A 778 -28.52 11.92 -5.57
CA LYS A 778 -27.16 11.35 -5.41
C LYS A 778 -26.08 12.08 -6.21
N MET A 779 -26.45 12.59 -7.39
CA MET A 779 -25.57 13.38 -8.26
C MET A 779 -26.37 14.60 -8.73
N PRO A 780 -26.44 15.66 -7.91
CA PRO A 780 -27.26 16.82 -8.24
C PRO A 780 -26.73 17.48 -9.51
N ARG A 781 -27.64 17.79 -10.43
CA ARG A 781 -27.35 18.44 -11.70
C ARG A 781 -28.07 19.78 -11.79
N GLY A 782 -27.36 20.81 -12.22
CA GLY A 782 -27.98 22.10 -12.54
C GLY A 782 -28.93 21.98 -13.73
N LYS A 783 -30.07 22.68 -13.67
CA LYS A 783 -30.95 22.83 -14.84
C LYS A 783 -30.44 23.99 -15.70
N LYS A 784 -30.39 23.77 -17.02
CA LYS A 784 -29.92 24.80 -17.97
C LYS A 784 -30.79 26.04 -17.94
N GLU A 785 -32.09 25.85 -17.80
CA GLU A 785 -33.12 26.89 -17.75
C GLU A 785 -33.00 27.75 -16.48
N THR A 786 -32.44 27.19 -15.40
CA THR A 786 -32.17 27.89 -14.16
C THR A 786 -30.90 28.71 -14.31
N ILE A 787 -29.79 28.09 -14.75
CA ILE A 787 -28.51 28.78 -15.00
C ILE A 787 -28.70 30.01 -15.91
N GLU A 788 -29.51 29.87 -16.96
CA GLU A 788 -29.86 30.94 -17.91
C GLU A 788 -30.54 32.16 -17.28
N LYS A 789 -31.21 31.98 -16.14
CA LYS A 789 -31.93 33.05 -15.41
C LYS A 789 -31.04 33.76 -14.38
N PHE A 790 -29.82 33.28 -14.13
CA PHE A 790 -28.93 33.95 -13.19
C PHE A 790 -28.69 35.39 -13.65
N GLU A 791 -28.91 36.35 -12.74
CA GLU A 791 -28.81 37.76 -13.06
C GLU A 791 -27.38 38.26 -12.82
N ILE A 792 -26.86 39.01 -13.80
CA ILE A 792 -25.53 39.64 -13.74
C ILE A 792 -25.69 41.13 -13.94
N ILE A 793 -25.00 41.92 -13.12
CA ILE A 793 -24.85 43.36 -13.32
C ILE A 793 -23.85 43.56 -14.44
N LEU A 794 -24.29 44.15 -15.56
CA LEU A 794 -23.47 44.38 -16.74
C LEU A 794 -23.15 45.87 -16.89
N PRO A 795 -21.94 46.33 -16.50
CA PRO A 795 -21.48 47.69 -16.72
C PRO A 795 -20.98 47.88 -18.17
N SER A 796 -20.50 49.08 -18.53
CA SER A 796 -19.91 49.34 -19.85
C SER A 796 -18.74 48.40 -20.13
N LEU A 797 -18.47 48.09 -21.41
CA LEU A 797 -17.38 47.18 -21.79
C LEU A 797 -16.02 47.65 -21.26
N ASP A 798 -15.76 48.97 -21.25
CA ASP A 798 -14.53 49.53 -20.69
C ASP A 798 -14.42 49.28 -19.18
N LYS A 799 -15.54 49.40 -18.45
CA LYS A 799 -15.58 49.10 -17.02
C LYS A 799 -15.41 47.60 -16.75
N GLN A 800 -15.99 46.74 -17.59
CA GLN A 800 -15.77 45.29 -17.51
C GLN A 800 -14.27 44.95 -17.64
N LYS A 801 -13.59 45.54 -18.63
CA LYS A 801 -12.13 45.36 -18.83
C LYS A 801 -11.32 45.87 -17.65
N GLU A 802 -11.66 47.04 -17.08
CA GLU A 802 -11.02 47.58 -15.88
C GLU A 802 -11.15 46.62 -14.68
N VAL A 803 -12.34 46.03 -14.49
CA VAL A 803 -12.58 45.04 -13.43
C VAL A 803 -11.78 43.78 -13.68
N VAL A 804 -11.75 43.26 -14.91
CA VAL A 804 -10.96 42.07 -15.29
C VAL A 804 -9.47 42.28 -15.04
N GLU A 805 -8.93 43.46 -15.35
CA GLU A 805 -7.53 43.79 -15.09
C GLU A 805 -7.23 43.79 -13.58
N LYS A 806 -8.14 44.31 -12.75
CA LYS A 806 -8.01 44.26 -11.29
C LYS A 806 -8.08 42.83 -10.76
N MET A 807 -9.05 42.04 -11.24
CA MET A 807 -9.25 40.66 -10.79
C MET A 807 -8.09 39.74 -11.17
N SER A 808 -7.57 39.87 -12.38
CA SER A 808 -6.42 39.09 -12.85
C SER A 808 -5.17 39.36 -12.00
N LYS A 809 -4.90 40.62 -11.64
CA LYS A 809 -3.80 40.96 -10.72
C LYS A 809 -3.97 40.30 -9.35
N ILE A 810 -5.18 40.33 -8.79
CA ILE A 810 -5.47 39.67 -7.50
C ILE A 810 -5.29 38.14 -7.62
N ASP A 811 -5.75 37.53 -8.71
CA ASP A 811 -5.56 36.09 -8.96
C ASP A 811 -4.08 35.70 -9.07
N GLU A 812 -3.26 36.51 -9.73
CA GLU A 812 -1.81 36.28 -9.79
C GLU A 812 -1.16 36.30 -8.41
N GLU A 813 -1.58 37.24 -7.54
CA GLU A 813 -1.09 37.33 -6.16
C GLU A 813 -1.56 36.15 -5.30
N ILE A 814 -2.83 35.75 -5.42
CA ILE A 814 -3.36 34.53 -4.78
C ILE A 814 -2.61 33.29 -5.25
N SER A 815 -2.33 33.17 -6.54
CA SER A 815 -1.61 32.03 -7.13
C SER A 815 -0.19 31.91 -6.57
N LYS A 816 0.56 33.02 -6.54
CA LYS A 816 1.91 33.09 -5.92
C LYS A 816 1.86 32.70 -4.44
N ALA A 817 0.88 33.22 -3.70
CA ALA A 817 0.69 32.91 -2.28
C ALA A 817 0.39 31.42 -2.05
N LYS A 818 -0.51 30.83 -2.83
CA LYS A 818 -0.83 29.40 -2.78
C LYS A 818 0.38 28.53 -3.09
N GLN A 819 1.16 28.89 -4.11
CA GLN A 819 2.39 28.18 -4.47
C GLN A 819 3.40 28.20 -3.32
N TYR A 820 3.56 29.34 -2.65
CA TYR A 820 4.42 29.42 -1.45
C TYR A 820 3.93 28.49 -0.34
N VAL A 821 2.62 28.51 -0.05
CA VAL A 821 2.02 27.63 0.97
C VAL A 821 2.21 26.15 0.63
N ALA A 822 2.08 25.77 -0.64
CA ALA A 822 2.30 24.40 -1.11
C ALA A 822 3.77 23.96 -0.95
N ASN A 823 4.73 24.86 -1.20
CA ASN A 823 6.16 24.58 -1.11
C ASN A 823 6.71 24.61 0.33
N ALA A 824 5.94 25.11 1.29
CA ALA A 824 6.38 25.27 2.68
C ALA A 824 6.79 23.94 3.35
N TYR A 825 6.15 22.83 2.98
CA TYR A 825 6.51 21.50 3.48
C TYR A 825 7.96 21.15 3.10
N SER A 826 8.28 21.19 1.81
CA SER A 826 9.60 20.84 1.29
C SER A 826 10.68 21.81 1.77
N ALA A 827 10.34 23.09 1.96
CA ALA A 827 11.26 24.08 2.51
C ALA A 827 11.65 23.76 3.97
N LYS A 828 10.69 23.35 4.83
CA LYS A 828 10.98 22.91 6.20
C LYS A 828 11.76 21.60 6.23
N GLN A 829 11.44 20.68 5.32
CA GLN A 829 12.21 19.44 5.19
C GLN A 829 13.66 19.72 4.80
N ALA A 830 13.91 20.64 3.87
CA ALA A 830 15.27 21.04 3.49
C ALA A 830 16.06 21.68 4.64
N ILE A 831 15.40 22.44 5.53
CA ILE A 831 16.02 22.95 6.77
C ILE A 831 16.42 21.79 7.67
N LEU A 832 15.53 20.84 7.92
CA LEU A 832 15.83 19.67 8.74
C LEU A 832 16.98 18.87 8.15
N ASP A 833 16.98 18.63 6.84
CA ASP A 833 18.04 17.91 6.14
C ASP A 833 19.39 18.63 6.25
N LYS A 834 19.43 19.96 6.07
CA LYS A 834 20.64 20.78 6.25
C LYS A 834 21.28 20.61 7.63
N TYR A 835 20.48 20.47 8.68
CA TYR A 835 20.99 20.39 10.05
C TYR A 835 21.18 18.96 10.55
N LEU A 836 20.31 18.03 10.17
CA LEU A 836 20.20 16.69 10.76
C LEU A 836 20.70 15.54 9.87
N LYS A 837 20.90 15.81 8.58
CA LYS A 837 21.70 14.97 7.67
C LYS A 837 23.04 15.68 7.42
#